data_AF-A0A345Z292-F1
#
_entry.id   AF-A0A345Z292-F1
#
_cell.length_a   1.000
_cell.length_b   1.000
_cell.length_c   1.000
_cell.angle_alpha   90.00
_cell.angle_beta   90.00
_cell.angle_gamma   90.00
#
_symmetry.space_group_name_H-M   'P 1'
#
loop_
_entity.id
_entity.type
_entity.pdbx_description
1 polymer ?
#
loop_
_entity_poly.entity_id
_entity_poly.type
_entity_poly.pdbx_seq_one_letter_code
_entity_poly.pdbx_strand_id
1 'polypeptide(L)'
;MKKLLILLSSFFVVSTSVSTVVACQKDEKFYYNGSFYDSREDVFNQVWKDTEIYDDNESSFSTYKDVLYSDLEIDKMYNEIIKEFPITKKFTLKNLDSAQTLEDNEIISHLPIGDDARIVTVYKDALGRAVQDKKQAIESYLSGTTWFVSEDSINNKNYFKHEYEIKNYLYNEKIQKLKVDTKTQCYDGGLGKCLVKERIMQKIRNNTFRQFNFDGFEWDDGIASNMEGLPDYKIQKYIDSMIRQSQNSKNAFLLEINQDYDNFYGDTLIWKDASLETMKDKLKEWRVIDQQSISPVFWNTLALSKFFKTIIDVFSSKKPESWNIKNDLFQNNESKYEEFREVFDSVSDLPLESPEFDANFSIKKNEEMLSKIKGVKNELKSLIFLKKILEEVAVTRNYDKEEELEKFNNLINEIIGNIFTKNMNYDSAKAFKEISVNNKFFSFDFINLILQPGVLRKKEDESEIDFVNNLQKSVDSFAETVGGVGSVAKIPELSFLSDVWKLTSVLSPVENKLLQLDFGDNQILYYKATGFKIPIINISLGNQVASNFINPIKVIDSNEIRGPQGGWLFLNTIYDTKQRAIEALKIYMVKYPEKFKEIKVKLVNGQSDFPSRDIENKGKDYSDKQIESYINDTFDYKYKNNPMETFTDGFGRYFNTKKSALESLNNNLEKSNFETVYVPYNENLKKIPLGEKRDLLEANKYYIEKILCESKEVLSTDLIANPVYDESENNISVSSDFYQVFFKGKLRNFRTYEDAKYFIIRNSKIDSGIYNSEKNFVTYKGNIFKDISNLESYISKQIIKV
;
A
#
# COMPACT_ATOMS: atom_id res chain seq x y z
N MET A 1 38.08 17.62 71.31
CA MET A 1 36.73 17.82 70.73
C MET A 1 36.74 19.16 70.01
N LYS A 2 36.55 19.13 68.68
CA LYS A 2 36.05 20.23 67.84
C LYS A 2 36.43 21.66 68.25
N LYS A 3 37.60 22.15 67.79
CA LYS A 3 37.76 23.28 66.85
C LYS A 3 39.19 23.85 66.90
N LEU A 4 39.73 24.11 65.70
CA LEU A 4 40.96 24.84 65.36
C LEU A 4 42.26 24.27 65.92
N LEU A 5 42.92 23.46 65.07
CA LEU A 5 44.19 22.76 65.33
C LEU A 5 45.30 23.71 65.78
N ILE A 6 45.95 23.27 66.85
CA ILE A 6 46.70 24.02 67.84
C ILE A 6 48.19 23.62 67.71
N LEU A 7 49.07 24.57 68.09
CA LEU A 7 50.49 24.43 68.47
C LEU A 7 51.52 24.45 67.31
N LEU A 8 52.46 25.39 67.28
CA LEU A 8 53.63 25.55 68.19
C LEU A 8 54.50 24.29 68.26
N SER A 9 55.64 24.26 67.56
CA SER A 9 56.97 24.14 68.18
C SER A 9 58.10 24.03 67.14
N SER A 10 59.19 24.69 67.50
CA SER A 10 60.54 24.77 66.95
C SER A 10 61.16 23.47 66.40
N PHE A 11 61.95 23.58 65.33
CA PHE A 11 63.41 23.27 65.25
C PHE A 11 63.88 23.53 63.79
N PHE A 12 64.57 24.63 63.48
CA PHE A 12 66.02 24.92 63.54
C PHE A 12 66.92 24.23 62.48
N VAL A 13 67.34 25.06 61.51
CA VAL A 13 68.73 25.44 61.17
C VAL A 13 69.53 24.80 60.02
N VAL A 14 70.17 25.76 59.33
CA VAL A 14 71.17 25.78 58.26
C VAL A 14 72.53 25.19 58.69
N SER A 15 73.20 24.40 57.83
CA SER A 15 74.65 24.54 57.47
C SER A 15 75.24 23.33 56.72
N THR A 16 76.06 23.64 55.71
CA THR A 16 77.32 23.01 55.21
C THR A 16 77.44 21.48 54.98
N SER A 17 77.72 21.12 53.70
CA SER A 17 78.77 20.21 53.15
C SER A 17 79.00 18.83 53.83
N VAL A 18 79.21 17.67 53.18
CA VAL A 18 80.18 17.28 52.13
C VAL A 18 79.79 15.85 51.67
N SER A 19 80.23 15.49 50.45
CA SER A 19 80.62 14.13 49.98
C SER A 19 79.55 13.11 49.57
N THR A 20 79.43 12.96 48.25
CA THR A 20 79.63 11.75 47.42
C THR A 20 79.05 10.42 47.91
N VAL A 21 78.29 9.74 47.03
CA VAL A 21 78.76 8.59 46.24
C VAL A 21 77.74 8.27 45.13
N VAL A 22 78.32 7.91 43.99
CA VAL A 22 77.75 7.48 42.70
C VAL A 22 76.91 6.19 42.83
N ALA A 23 75.86 6.07 42.01
CA ALA A 23 75.42 4.76 41.50
C ALA A 23 74.89 4.90 40.07
N CYS A 24 75.48 4.10 39.17
CA CYS A 24 75.12 3.93 37.76
C CYS A 24 73.66 3.55 37.53
N GLN A 25 73.07 4.07 36.44
CA GLN A 25 71.82 3.59 35.85
C GLN A 25 72.10 3.20 34.39
N LYS A 26 71.51 2.08 33.93
CA LYS A 26 71.61 1.55 32.56
C LYS A 26 71.19 2.62 31.54
N ASP A 27 71.99 2.81 30.48
CA ASP A 27 71.63 3.70 29.37
C ASP A 27 70.46 3.09 28.59
N GLU A 28 69.30 3.72 28.71
CA GLU A 28 68.11 3.41 27.91
C GLU A 28 68.28 4.06 26.53
N LYS A 29 68.19 3.29 25.44
CA LYS A 29 68.22 3.87 24.08
C LYS A 29 66.80 4.05 23.54
N PHE A 30 66.64 5.05 22.69
CA PHE A 30 65.35 5.41 22.07
C PHE A 30 65.46 5.29 20.56
N TYR A 31 64.52 4.61 19.92
CA TYR A 31 64.45 4.46 18.46
C TYR A 31 63.39 5.40 17.88
N TYR A 32 63.78 6.17 16.87
CA TYR A 32 62.89 7.06 16.13
C TYR A 32 63.37 7.23 14.68
N ASN A 33 62.44 7.08 13.73
CA ASN A 33 62.65 7.34 12.29
C ASN A 33 63.95 6.73 11.70
N GLY A 34 64.23 5.47 12.00
CA GLY A 34 65.39 4.73 11.45
C GLY A 34 66.70 4.90 12.22
N SER A 35 66.74 5.71 13.28
CA SER A 35 67.95 6.01 14.06
C SER A 35 67.77 5.74 15.56
N PHE A 36 68.88 5.47 16.25
CA PHE A 36 68.93 5.28 17.71
C PHE A 36 69.51 6.52 18.40
N TYR A 37 68.96 6.85 19.56
CA TYR A 37 69.26 8.04 20.35
C TYR A 37 69.53 7.64 21.80
N ASP A 38 70.41 8.37 22.49
CA ASP A 38 70.82 8.07 23.87
C ASP A 38 69.81 8.61 24.90
N SER A 39 68.94 9.53 24.50
CA SER A 39 67.83 10.02 25.31
C SER A 39 66.62 10.41 24.46
N ARG A 40 65.44 10.55 25.08
CA ARG A 40 64.29 11.19 24.42
C ARG A 40 64.59 12.63 24.00
N GLU A 41 65.40 13.34 24.79
CA GLU A 41 65.84 14.71 24.50
C GLU A 41 66.57 14.78 23.17
N ASP A 42 67.42 13.79 22.87
CA ASP A 42 68.17 13.74 21.61
C ASP A 42 67.27 13.54 20.39
N VAL A 43 66.16 12.81 20.55
CA VAL A 43 65.13 12.69 19.50
C VAL A 43 64.48 14.05 19.24
N PHE A 44 64.08 14.77 20.28
CA PHE A 44 63.45 16.09 20.14
C PHE A 44 64.43 17.13 19.59
N ASN A 45 65.68 17.13 20.03
CA ASN A 45 66.73 18.00 19.50
C ASN A 45 66.92 17.82 18.00
N GLN A 46 66.86 16.58 17.49
CA GLN A 46 66.91 16.33 16.06
C GLN A 46 65.66 16.83 15.35
N VAL A 47 64.48 16.55 15.90
CA VAL A 47 63.20 17.02 15.32
C VAL A 47 63.18 18.55 15.24
N TRP A 48 63.57 19.26 16.29
CA TRP A 48 63.60 20.73 16.31
C TRP A 48 64.54 21.33 15.25
N LYS A 49 65.66 20.66 14.91
CA LYS A 49 66.56 21.09 13.83
C LYS A 49 65.92 20.99 12.45
N ASP A 50 65.09 19.97 12.26
CA ASP A 50 64.42 19.67 10.99
C ASP A 50 63.04 20.36 10.89
N THR A 51 62.72 21.21 11.86
CA THR A 51 61.44 21.92 11.97
C THR A 51 61.57 23.32 11.37
N GLU A 52 60.64 23.68 10.49
CA GLU A 52 60.56 25.00 9.86
C GLU A 52 59.39 25.82 10.43
N ILE A 53 59.46 27.15 10.38
CA ILE A 53 58.31 28.00 10.75
C ILE A 53 57.36 28.07 9.56
N TYR A 54 56.07 27.82 9.80
CA TYR A 54 55.04 27.93 8.76
C TYR A 54 54.45 29.35 8.72
N ASP A 55 54.51 30.02 7.56
CA ASP A 55 54.00 31.38 7.35
C ASP A 55 52.99 31.38 6.19
N ASP A 56 51.70 31.30 6.53
CA ASP A 56 50.57 31.52 5.61
C ASP A 56 49.55 32.41 6.34
N ASN A 57 49.07 33.44 5.67
CA ASN A 57 48.43 34.59 6.32
C ASN A 57 46.94 34.74 5.98
N GLU A 58 46.36 33.90 5.11
CA GLU A 58 44.98 34.10 4.63
C GLU A 58 44.12 32.83 4.48
N SER A 59 44.59 31.67 4.93
CA SER A 59 43.87 30.39 4.78
C SER A 59 43.21 29.93 6.09
N SER A 60 42.07 29.24 5.99
CA SER A 60 41.55 28.46 7.11
C SER A 60 42.35 27.16 7.25
N PHE A 61 42.39 26.62 8.47
CA PHE A 61 42.94 25.31 8.74
C PHE A 61 41.99 24.45 9.54
N SER A 62 42.17 23.14 9.38
CA SER A 62 41.59 22.13 10.26
C SER A 62 42.70 21.32 10.91
N THR A 63 42.55 20.96 12.18
CA THR A 63 43.50 20.09 12.88
C THR A 63 42.86 18.77 13.22
N TYR A 64 43.57 17.67 13.00
CA TYR A 64 43.19 16.34 13.46
C TYR A 64 44.41 15.64 14.07
N LYS A 65 44.28 15.16 15.31
CA LYS A 65 45.40 14.57 16.09
C LYS A 65 46.66 15.43 16.11
N ASP A 66 46.48 16.73 16.34
CA ASP A 66 47.58 17.71 16.44
C ASP A 66 48.30 18.01 15.10
N VAL A 67 47.85 17.42 13.98
CA VAL A 67 48.32 17.72 12.61
C VAL A 67 47.39 18.72 11.95
N LEU A 68 47.94 19.76 11.34
CA LEU A 68 47.24 20.77 10.57
C LEU A 68 47.10 20.38 9.10
N TYR A 69 45.93 20.66 8.57
CA TYR A 69 45.56 20.51 7.17
C TYR A 69 45.08 21.86 6.66
N SER A 70 45.65 22.30 5.55
CA SER A 70 45.13 23.45 4.82
C SER A 70 43.77 23.13 4.19
N ASP A 71 43.01 24.15 3.80
CA ASP A 71 41.74 23.96 3.08
C ASP A 71 41.88 23.10 1.80
N LEU A 72 43.04 23.15 1.14
CA LEU A 72 43.35 22.34 -0.04
C LEU A 72 43.65 20.86 0.29
N GLU A 73 43.90 20.54 1.55
CA GLU A 73 44.24 19.20 2.04
C GLU A 73 43.12 18.55 2.85
N ILE A 74 41.94 19.16 2.90
CA ILE A 74 40.77 18.63 3.62
C ILE A 74 40.44 17.19 3.20
N ASP A 75 40.54 16.87 1.89
CA ASP A 75 40.30 15.51 1.40
C ASP A 75 41.35 14.51 1.91
N LYS A 76 42.60 14.94 2.10
CA LYS A 76 43.67 14.11 2.68
C LYS A 76 43.36 13.83 4.16
N MET A 77 42.96 14.85 4.91
CA MET A 77 42.52 14.70 6.31
C MET A 77 41.35 13.71 6.44
N TYR A 78 40.30 13.87 5.61
CA TYR A 78 39.15 12.97 5.63
C TYR A 78 39.54 11.53 5.29
N ASN A 79 40.42 11.33 4.30
CA ASN A 79 40.91 10.00 3.97
C ASN A 79 41.71 9.35 5.11
N GLU A 80 42.50 10.13 5.86
CA GLU A 80 43.21 9.63 7.04
C GLU A 80 42.24 9.23 8.16
N ILE A 81 41.22 10.06 8.43
CA ILE A 81 40.16 9.77 9.40
C ILE A 81 39.41 8.47 9.03
N ILE A 82 39.03 8.30 7.76
CA ILE A 82 38.28 7.12 7.31
C ILE A 82 39.12 5.84 7.31
N LYS A 83 40.44 5.93 7.08
CA LYS A 83 41.35 4.78 7.21
C LYS A 83 41.44 4.24 8.63
N GLU A 84 41.32 5.11 9.63
CA GLU A 84 41.35 4.71 11.05
C GLU A 84 40.05 4.03 11.50
N PHE A 85 38.93 4.41 10.88
CA PHE A 85 37.60 3.88 11.20
C PHE A 85 36.99 3.20 9.96
N PRO A 86 37.46 1.98 9.61
CA PRO A 86 37.02 1.31 8.39
C PRO A 86 35.51 1.07 8.41
N ILE A 87 34.85 1.52 7.34
CA ILE A 87 33.43 1.30 7.12
C ILE A 87 33.26 -0.03 6.40
N THR A 88 32.46 -0.93 7.00
CA THR A 88 32.22 -2.26 6.45
C THR A 88 30.78 -2.38 5.96
N LYS A 89 30.59 -2.89 4.74
CA LYS A 89 29.27 -3.20 4.20
C LYS A 89 28.76 -4.52 4.78
N LYS A 90 27.53 -4.54 5.28
CA LYS A 90 26.82 -5.69 5.85
C LYS A 90 25.44 -5.78 5.21
N PHE A 91 24.81 -6.94 5.30
CA PHE A 91 23.42 -7.12 4.88
C PHE A 91 22.56 -7.55 6.05
N THR A 92 21.29 -7.18 6.00
CA THR A 92 20.24 -7.58 6.94
C THR A 92 18.98 -7.97 6.18
N LEU A 93 18.15 -8.83 6.78
CA LEU A 93 16.81 -9.15 6.27
C LEU A 93 15.74 -8.20 6.82
N LYS A 94 16.15 -7.23 7.64
CA LYS A 94 15.27 -6.18 8.18
C LYS A 94 15.16 -5.04 7.18
N ASN A 95 13.93 -4.58 6.97
CA ASN A 95 13.71 -3.37 6.17
C ASN A 95 14.36 -2.16 6.87
N LEU A 96 15.31 -1.53 6.20
CA LEU A 96 16.02 -0.36 6.75
C LEU A 96 15.21 0.93 6.64
N ASP A 97 14.17 0.98 5.82
CA ASP A 97 13.37 2.20 5.62
C ASP A 97 12.56 2.54 6.88
N SER A 98 12.10 1.53 7.63
CA SER A 98 11.42 1.69 8.93
C SER A 98 12.38 1.77 10.12
N ALA A 99 13.69 1.65 9.90
CA ALA A 99 14.66 1.66 10.99
C ALA A 99 14.82 3.08 11.56
N GLN A 100 14.62 3.22 12.88
CA GLN A 100 14.82 4.48 13.60
C GLN A 100 16.28 4.94 13.47
N THR A 101 16.47 6.20 13.10
CA THR A 101 17.78 6.85 13.00
C THR A 101 17.90 8.04 13.96
N LEU A 102 19.13 8.36 14.38
CA LEU A 102 19.45 9.62 15.07
C LEU A 102 19.60 10.78 14.07
N GLU A 103 19.76 12.00 14.58
CA GLU A 103 20.01 13.23 13.78
C GLU A 103 21.26 13.15 12.87
N ASP A 104 22.15 12.18 13.10
CA ASP A 104 23.34 11.92 12.30
C ASP A 104 23.18 10.68 11.38
N ASN A 105 21.94 10.25 11.14
CA ASN A 105 21.57 9.09 10.32
C ASN A 105 22.10 7.74 10.88
N GLU A 106 22.54 7.71 12.14
CA GLU A 106 22.89 6.45 12.82
C GLU A 106 21.62 5.63 13.07
N ILE A 107 21.59 4.38 12.60
CA ILE A 107 20.51 3.42 12.85
C ILE A 107 20.61 2.93 14.30
N ILE A 108 19.55 3.19 15.08
CA ILE A 108 19.45 2.87 16.51
C ILE A 108 19.04 1.41 16.72
N SER A 109 18.31 0.84 15.76
CA SER A 109 17.76 -0.51 15.88
C SER A 109 18.84 -1.60 15.76
N HIS A 110 18.66 -2.69 16.51
CA HIS A 110 19.46 -3.89 16.30
C HIS A 110 19.16 -4.45 14.89
N LEU A 111 20.22 -4.62 14.09
CA LEU A 111 20.15 -5.19 12.76
C LEU A 111 20.72 -6.61 12.81
N PRO A 112 19.90 -7.66 12.70
CA PRO A 112 20.42 -9.01 12.60
C PRO A 112 21.26 -9.16 11.32
N ILE A 113 22.40 -9.83 11.42
CA ILE A 113 23.39 -9.98 10.34
C ILE A 113 23.45 -11.45 9.93
N GLY A 114 23.35 -11.75 8.63
CA GLY A 114 23.60 -13.10 8.12
C GLY A 114 22.58 -14.17 8.56
N ASP A 115 23.07 -15.37 8.88
CA ASP A 115 22.26 -16.58 9.20
C ASP A 115 21.58 -16.54 10.58
N ASP A 116 21.82 -15.50 11.38
CA ASP A 116 21.31 -15.34 12.75
C ASP A 116 19.81 -14.99 12.79
N ALA A 117 19.25 -14.52 11.67
CA ALA A 117 17.82 -14.29 11.52
C ALA A 117 17.27 -15.05 10.30
N ARG A 118 16.06 -15.58 10.44
CA ARG A 118 15.32 -16.22 9.34
C ARG A 118 13.93 -15.64 9.30
N ILE A 119 13.39 -15.51 8.09
CA ILE A 119 11.98 -15.22 7.90
C ILE A 119 11.21 -16.48 8.26
N VAL A 120 10.29 -16.36 9.21
CA VAL A 120 9.40 -17.43 9.64
C VAL A 120 7.96 -17.00 9.45
N THR A 121 7.12 -17.91 8.99
CA THR A 121 5.68 -17.68 8.96
C THR A 121 5.14 -17.86 10.38
N VAL A 122 4.40 -16.86 10.86
CA VAL A 122 3.66 -16.94 12.13
C VAL A 122 2.18 -16.76 11.90
N TYR A 123 1.40 -17.28 12.82
CA TYR A 123 -0.05 -17.28 12.82
C TYR A 123 -0.57 -16.58 14.07
N LYS A 124 -1.67 -15.85 13.93
CA LYS A 124 -2.37 -15.22 15.06
C LYS A 124 -3.12 -16.28 15.87
N ASP A 125 -2.96 -16.28 17.19
CA ASP A 125 -3.76 -17.11 18.11
C ASP A 125 -4.94 -16.33 18.71
N ALA A 126 -5.85 -17.01 19.42
CA ALA A 126 -7.06 -16.42 19.99
C ALA A 126 -6.82 -15.33 21.05
N LEU A 127 -5.59 -15.21 21.55
CA LEU A 127 -5.16 -14.19 22.50
C LEU A 127 -4.37 -13.07 21.82
N GLY A 128 -4.24 -13.09 20.49
CA GLY A 128 -3.49 -12.11 19.71
C GLY A 128 -1.97 -12.32 19.71
N ARG A 129 -1.49 -13.52 20.06
CA ARG A 129 -0.06 -13.86 20.06
C ARG A 129 0.35 -14.48 18.72
N ALA A 130 1.60 -14.27 18.33
CA ALA A 130 2.22 -14.90 17.18
C ALA A 130 2.74 -16.30 17.55
N VAL A 131 2.21 -17.33 16.90
CA VAL A 131 2.67 -18.72 17.05
C VAL A 131 3.15 -19.27 15.71
N GLN A 132 4.21 -20.07 15.72
CA GLN A 132 4.80 -20.63 14.48
C GLN A 132 4.03 -21.85 13.97
N ASP A 133 3.29 -22.54 14.85
CA ASP A 133 2.46 -23.67 14.45
C ASP A 133 1.03 -23.22 14.15
N LYS A 134 0.64 -23.34 12.88
CA LYS A 134 -0.72 -23.04 12.42
C LYS A 134 -1.76 -23.85 13.20
N LYS A 135 -1.48 -25.12 13.50
CA LYS A 135 -2.39 -25.99 14.21
C LYS A 135 -2.62 -25.49 15.63
N GLN A 136 -1.58 -25.00 16.29
CA GLN A 136 -1.68 -24.39 17.62
C GLN A 136 -2.53 -23.12 17.61
N ALA A 137 -2.36 -22.24 16.62
CA ALA A 137 -3.20 -21.04 16.46
C ALA A 137 -4.68 -21.43 16.29
N ILE A 138 -4.96 -22.36 15.38
CA ILE A 138 -6.31 -22.87 15.12
C ILE A 138 -6.91 -23.50 16.39
N GLU A 139 -6.17 -24.35 17.08
CA GLU A 139 -6.60 -24.99 18.33
C GLU A 139 -6.93 -23.98 19.43
N SER A 140 -6.20 -22.85 19.49
CA SER A 140 -6.49 -21.79 20.44
C SER A 140 -7.88 -21.15 20.23
N TYR A 141 -8.28 -20.89 18.97
CA TYR A 141 -9.62 -20.38 18.66
C TYR A 141 -10.71 -21.43 18.87
N LEU A 142 -10.42 -22.68 18.50
CA LEU A 142 -11.30 -23.83 18.64
C LEU A 142 -11.50 -24.27 20.09
N SER A 143 -10.64 -23.81 21.00
CA SER A 143 -10.80 -24.10 22.42
C SER A 143 -12.08 -23.48 22.98
N GLY A 144 -12.50 -22.32 22.45
CA GLY A 144 -13.75 -21.63 22.80
C GLY A 144 -13.91 -21.33 24.30
N THR A 145 -15.03 -20.74 24.68
CA THR A 145 -15.45 -20.63 26.08
C THR A 145 -16.67 -21.51 26.32
N THR A 146 -16.71 -22.18 27.47
CA THR A 146 -17.83 -23.05 27.86
C THR A 146 -18.84 -22.23 28.65
N TRP A 147 -20.07 -22.14 28.18
CA TRP A 147 -21.18 -21.48 28.87
C TRP A 147 -22.21 -22.52 29.31
N PHE A 148 -22.98 -22.20 30.34
CA PHE A 148 -24.04 -23.06 30.88
C PHE A 148 -25.39 -22.65 30.32
N VAL A 149 -26.27 -23.64 30.08
CA VAL A 149 -27.60 -23.41 29.51
C VAL A 149 -28.67 -23.92 30.45
N SER A 150 -29.71 -23.10 30.65
CA SER A 150 -30.98 -23.54 31.20
C SER A 150 -32.14 -23.17 30.28
N GLU A 151 -33.14 -24.05 30.21
CA GLU A 151 -34.34 -23.86 29.38
C GLU A 151 -35.55 -23.44 30.23
N ASP A 152 -35.92 -22.15 30.24
CA ASP A 152 -37.02 -21.61 31.07
C ASP A 152 -38.40 -22.07 30.62
N SER A 153 -38.53 -22.12 29.32
CA SER A 153 -39.63 -22.67 28.58
C SER A 153 -39.05 -23.15 27.27
N ILE A 154 -39.84 -23.93 26.58
CA ILE A 154 -39.60 -24.48 25.25
C ILE A 154 -39.05 -23.38 24.28
N ASN A 155 -39.33 -22.07 24.47
CA ASN A 155 -38.80 -20.96 23.63
C ASN A 155 -37.68 -20.07 24.23
N ASN A 156 -37.29 -20.19 25.50
CA ASN A 156 -36.32 -19.25 26.11
C ASN A 156 -35.13 -19.98 26.74
N LYS A 157 -33.99 -19.90 26.07
CA LYS A 157 -32.70 -20.33 26.63
C LYS A 157 -32.05 -19.18 27.35
N ASN A 158 -31.75 -19.39 28.62
CA ASN A 158 -30.91 -18.50 29.37
C ASN A 158 -29.48 -19.05 29.35
N TYR A 159 -28.56 -18.23 28.87
CA TYR A 159 -27.14 -18.54 28.78
C TYR A 159 -26.41 -17.87 29.93
N PHE A 160 -25.55 -18.64 30.56
CA PHE A 160 -24.85 -18.23 31.77
C PHE A 160 -23.37 -18.46 31.57
N LYS A 161 -22.56 -17.42 31.79
CA LYS A 161 -21.11 -17.53 31.62
C LYS A 161 -20.50 -18.33 32.77
N HIS A 162 -21.17 -18.33 33.93
CA HIS A 162 -20.69 -18.96 35.14
C HIS A 162 -21.75 -19.87 35.79
N GLU A 163 -21.28 -20.94 36.43
CA GLU A 163 -22.14 -21.96 37.04
C GLU A 163 -23.03 -21.40 38.17
N TYR A 164 -22.57 -20.37 38.90
CA TYR A 164 -23.36 -19.77 39.96
C TYR A 164 -24.61 -19.03 39.42
N GLU A 165 -24.52 -18.49 38.20
CA GLU A 165 -25.60 -17.71 37.58
C GLU A 165 -26.75 -18.63 37.17
N ILE A 166 -26.43 -19.78 36.55
CA ILE A 166 -27.43 -20.79 36.18
C ILE A 166 -28.10 -21.41 37.41
N LYS A 167 -27.34 -21.68 38.49
CA LYS A 167 -27.89 -22.20 39.75
C LYS A 167 -28.91 -21.22 40.33
N ASN A 168 -28.54 -19.94 40.44
CA ASN A 168 -29.41 -18.91 41.01
C ASN A 168 -30.73 -18.78 40.23
N TYR A 169 -30.64 -18.81 38.91
CA TYR A 169 -31.78 -18.73 38.01
C TYR A 169 -32.72 -19.95 38.14
N LEU A 170 -32.18 -21.17 38.14
CA LEU A 170 -32.97 -22.40 38.28
C LEU A 170 -33.69 -22.49 39.63
N TYR A 171 -33.01 -22.10 40.72
CA TYR A 171 -33.60 -22.12 42.08
C TYR A 171 -34.74 -21.12 42.25
N ASN A 172 -34.54 -19.89 41.77
CA ASN A 172 -35.44 -18.79 42.10
C ASN A 172 -36.57 -18.60 41.08
N GLU A 173 -36.35 -18.92 39.79
CA GLU A 173 -37.34 -18.70 38.75
C GLU A 173 -37.99 -20.00 38.26
N LYS A 174 -37.20 -20.99 37.83
CA LYS A 174 -37.72 -22.19 37.15
C LYS A 174 -38.55 -23.08 38.07
N ILE A 175 -38.08 -23.32 39.31
CA ILE A 175 -38.81 -24.08 40.32
C ILE A 175 -40.18 -23.44 40.60
N GLN A 176 -40.27 -22.11 40.61
CA GLN A 176 -41.54 -21.41 40.89
C GLN A 176 -42.51 -21.55 39.72
N LYS A 177 -42.05 -21.47 38.47
CA LYS A 177 -42.91 -21.65 37.28
C LYS A 177 -43.50 -23.06 37.19
N LEU A 178 -42.70 -24.11 37.47
CA LEU A 178 -43.19 -25.48 37.48
C LEU A 178 -44.27 -25.74 38.55
N LYS A 179 -44.27 -24.98 39.65
CA LYS A 179 -45.32 -25.07 40.67
C LYS A 179 -46.68 -24.58 40.16
N VAL A 180 -46.76 -23.85 39.04
CA VAL A 180 -48.00 -23.24 38.49
C VAL A 180 -48.63 -24.06 37.33
N ASP A 181 -48.10 -25.23 36.97
CA ASP A 181 -48.69 -26.21 36.01
C ASP A 181 -48.72 -25.81 34.51
N THR A 182 -47.77 -24.99 34.07
CA THR A 182 -47.65 -24.57 32.66
C THR A 182 -47.07 -25.67 31.76
N LYS A 183 -47.79 -26.06 30.69
CA LYS A 183 -47.31 -26.93 29.60
C LYS A 183 -46.72 -26.12 28.44
N THR A 184 -45.95 -26.73 27.55
CA THR A 184 -45.42 -26.03 26.37
C THR A 184 -45.41 -26.87 25.09
N GLN A 185 -45.58 -26.20 23.95
CA GLN A 185 -45.77 -26.78 22.61
C GLN A 185 -44.44 -27.01 21.86
N CYS A 186 -44.20 -28.22 21.36
CA CYS A 186 -42.96 -28.60 20.65
C CYS A 186 -43.20 -29.55 19.46
N TYR A 187 -42.16 -29.85 18.70
CA TYR A 187 -42.14 -30.62 17.45
C TYR A 187 -41.07 -31.72 17.54
N ASP A 188 -41.19 -32.81 16.78
CA ASP A 188 -40.17 -33.88 16.78
C ASP A 188 -38.86 -33.39 16.13
N GLY A 189 -37.80 -33.33 16.93
CA GLY A 189 -36.45 -32.97 16.51
C GLY A 189 -35.59 -34.13 16.02
N GLY A 190 -36.11 -35.36 16.06
CA GLY A 190 -35.40 -36.62 15.84
C GLY A 190 -34.86 -37.22 17.16
N LEU A 191 -34.67 -38.54 17.18
CA LEU A 191 -34.20 -39.33 18.34
C LEU A 191 -35.05 -39.15 19.62
N GLY A 192 -36.36 -38.91 19.46
CA GLY A 192 -37.26 -38.70 20.60
C GLY A 192 -36.95 -37.42 21.37
N LYS A 193 -36.55 -36.33 20.68
CA LYS A 193 -36.38 -35.00 21.28
C LYS A 193 -37.51 -34.10 20.85
N CYS A 194 -38.16 -33.42 21.80
CA CYS A 194 -39.16 -32.39 21.50
C CYS A 194 -38.47 -31.03 21.39
N LEU A 195 -38.47 -30.42 20.21
CA LEU A 195 -37.83 -29.13 19.91
C LEU A 195 -38.88 -28.10 19.51
N VAL A 196 -38.66 -26.83 19.83
CA VAL A 196 -39.56 -25.75 19.41
C VAL A 196 -39.41 -25.33 17.98
N LYS A 197 -40.43 -24.60 17.49
CA LYS A 197 -40.40 -23.98 16.18
C LYS A 197 -39.08 -23.26 15.96
N GLU A 198 -38.61 -22.43 16.88
CA GLU A 198 -37.38 -21.66 16.75
C GLU A 198 -36.12 -22.55 16.69
N ARG A 199 -36.06 -23.64 17.47
CA ARG A 199 -34.96 -24.64 17.46
C ARG A 199 -34.97 -25.44 16.16
N ILE A 200 -36.14 -25.82 15.66
CA ILE A 200 -36.31 -26.49 14.36
C ILE A 200 -35.93 -25.52 13.23
N MET A 201 -36.40 -24.28 13.28
CA MET A 201 -36.05 -23.21 12.34
C MET A 201 -34.55 -22.93 12.34
N GLN A 202 -33.91 -22.90 13.51
CA GLN A 202 -32.46 -22.74 13.63
C GLN A 202 -31.72 -23.97 13.09
N LYS A 203 -32.23 -25.18 13.36
CA LYS A 203 -31.68 -26.42 12.79
C LYS A 203 -31.78 -26.39 11.27
N ILE A 204 -32.93 -26.01 10.71
CA ILE A 204 -33.10 -25.83 9.28
C ILE A 204 -32.11 -24.78 8.77
N ARG A 205 -32.07 -23.60 9.39
CA ARG A 205 -31.15 -22.49 9.05
C ARG A 205 -29.69 -22.91 9.02
N ASN A 206 -29.22 -23.63 10.03
CA ASN A 206 -27.84 -24.11 10.13
C ASN A 206 -27.50 -25.15 9.04
N ASN A 207 -28.50 -25.82 8.49
CA ASN A 207 -28.34 -26.78 7.40
C ASN A 207 -28.72 -26.20 6.04
N THR A 208 -29.15 -24.94 5.98
CA THR A 208 -29.46 -24.24 4.73
C THR A 208 -28.24 -23.45 4.31
N PHE A 209 -27.75 -23.70 3.11
CA PHE A 209 -26.58 -23.05 2.54
C PHE A 209 -26.85 -22.63 1.09
N ARG A 210 -26.06 -21.69 0.58
CA ARG A 210 -26.06 -21.30 -0.83
C ARG A 210 -25.05 -22.16 -1.56
N GLN A 211 -25.53 -22.77 -2.64
CA GLN A 211 -24.70 -23.40 -3.65
C GLN A 211 -24.62 -22.49 -4.86
N PHE A 212 -23.41 -22.20 -5.28
CA PHE A 212 -23.07 -21.40 -6.44
C PHE A 212 -22.60 -22.32 -7.56
N ASN A 213 -23.02 -22.03 -8.79
CA ASN A 213 -22.55 -22.73 -9.97
C ASN A 213 -22.13 -21.72 -11.04
N PHE A 214 -20.90 -21.86 -11.52
CA PHE A 214 -20.38 -21.14 -12.67
C PHE A 214 -19.88 -22.13 -13.71
N ASP A 215 -20.70 -22.35 -14.74
CA ASP A 215 -20.37 -23.22 -15.88
C ASP A 215 -19.85 -24.62 -15.43
N GLY A 216 -20.56 -25.22 -14.46
CA GLY A 216 -20.22 -26.56 -13.94
C GLY A 216 -19.17 -26.57 -12.83
N PHE A 217 -18.53 -25.44 -12.51
CA PHE A 217 -17.78 -25.28 -11.27
C PHE A 217 -18.76 -24.94 -10.14
N GLU A 218 -18.83 -25.79 -9.12
CA GLU A 218 -19.75 -25.65 -8.00
C GLU A 218 -19.00 -25.38 -6.70
N TRP A 219 -19.53 -24.44 -5.91
CA TRP A 219 -19.05 -24.18 -4.56
C TRP A 219 -20.18 -23.76 -3.66
N ASP A 220 -20.05 -24.00 -2.36
CA ASP A 220 -21.05 -23.59 -1.38
C ASP A 220 -20.50 -22.47 -0.51
N ASP A 221 -21.36 -21.64 0.07
CA ASP A 221 -20.94 -20.60 1.03
C ASP A 221 -20.30 -21.16 2.32
N GLY A 222 -20.40 -22.48 2.56
CA GLY A 222 -19.79 -23.17 3.70
C GLY A 222 -18.60 -24.10 3.38
N ILE A 223 -18.27 -24.35 2.10
CA ILE A 223 -17.23 -25.33 1.71
C ILE A 223 -16.27 -24.70 0.69
N ALA A 224 -14.99 -24.62 1.06
CA ALA A 224 -13.95 -24.16 0.16
C ALA A 224 -13.84 -25.08 -1.06
N SER A 225 -14.03 -24.52 -2.25
CA SER A 225 -13.87 -25.25 -3.49
C SER A 225 -12.43 -25.19 -3.99
N ASN A 226 -11.97 -26.29 -4.58
CA ASN A 226 -10.64 -26.32 -5.19
C ASN A 226 -10.63 -25.41 -6.43
N MET A 227 -9.91 -24.29 -6.35
CA MET A 227 -9.79 -23.31 -7.43
C MET A 227 -9.16 -23.87 -8.71
N GLU A 228 -8.47 -25.02 -8.64
CA GLU A 228 -7.97 -25.73 -9.82
C GLU A 228 -9.12 -26.14 -10.76
N GLY A 229 -10.35 -26.26 -10.25
CA GLY A 229 -11.54 -26.62 -11.03
C GLY A 229 -12.14 -25.50 -11.89
N LEU A 230 -11.69 -24.24 -11.73
CA LEU A 230 -12.17 -23.10 -12.52
C LEU A 230 -11.13 -22.74 -13.60
N PRO A 231 -11.27 -23.25 -14.84
CA PRO A 231 -10.27 -23.04 -15.88
C PRO A 231 -10.33 -21.62 -16.47
N ASP A 232 -9.15 -21.07 -16.76
CA ASP A 232 -8.97 -19.67 -17.16
C ASP A 232 -9.81 -19.28 -18.39
N TYR A 233 -9.97 -20.20 -19.36
CA TYR A 233 -10.75 -19.93 -20.57
C TYR A 233 -12.23 -19.63 -20.28
N LYS A 234 -12.80 -20.12 -19.17
CA LYS A 234 -14.20 -19.84 -18.78
C LYS A 234 -14.37 -18.45 -18.17
N ILE A 235 -13.29 -17.89 -17.63
CA ILE A 235 -13.25 -16.57 -17.01
C ILE A 235 -12.46 -15.56 -17.84
N GLN A 236 -12.12 -15.91 -19.08
CA GLN A 236 -11.27 -15.12 -19.96
C GLN A 236 -11.81 -13.69 -20.13
N LYS A 237 -13.13 -13.53 -20.29
CA LYS A 237 -13.77 -12.21 -20.36
C LYS A 237 -13.48 -11.33 -19.14
N TYR A 238 -13.37 -11.90 -17.94
CA TYR A 238 -13.05 -11.17 -16.71
C TYR A 238 -11.54 -10.94 -16.56
N ILE A 239 -10.71 -11.89 -16.99
CA ILE A 239 -9.27 -11.68 -17.11
C ILE A 239 -9.00 -10.46 -18.00
N ASP A 240 -9.63 -10.43 -19.17
CA ASP A 240 -9.46 -9.35 -20.15
C ASP A 240 -10.12 -8.03 -19.72
N SER A 241 -11.07 -8.06 -18.78
CA SER A 241 -11.75 -6.86 -18.27
C SER A 241 -11.20 -6.35 -16.94
N MET A 242 -10.57 -7.18 -16.11
CA MET A 242 -10.13 -6.79 -14.75
C MET A 242 -8.63 -6.87 -14.53
N ILE A 243 -7.89 -7.58 -15.37
CA ILE A 243 -6.44 -7.73 -15.25
C ILE A 243 -5.74 -6.89 -16.31
N ARG A 244 -4.73 -6.11 -15.91
CA ARG A 244 -3.99 -5.20 -16.79
C ARG A 244 -2.50 -5.32 -16.57
N GLN A 245 -1.69 -5.04 -17.59
CA GLN A 245 -0.26 -4.88 -17.38
C GLN A 245 0.02 -3.48 -16.82
N SER A 246 0.75 -3.42 -15.69
CA SER A 246 1.15 -2.15 -15.07
C SER A 246 2.17 -1.40 -15.94
N GLN A 247 2.09 -0.07 -15.96
CA GLN A 247 3.06 0.81 -16.64
C GLN A 247 4.01 1.51 -15.65
N ASN A 248 3.96 1.16 -14.36
CA ASN A 248 4.76 1.79 -13.31
C ASN A 248 6.29 1.61 -13.47
N SER A 249 6.73 0.75 -14.39
CA SER A 249 8.14 0.63 -14.80
C SER A 249 8.61 1.71 -15.78
N LYS A 250 7.71 2.54 -16.30
CA LYS A 250 7.99 3.55 -17.33
C LYS A 250 7.76 4.96 -16.81
N ASN A 251 8.50 5.93 -17.35
CA ASN A 251 8.21 7.35 -17.13
C ASN A 251 6.90 7.72 -17.85
N ALA A 252 6.12 8.65 -17.31
CA ALA A 252 4.98 9.25 -18.00
C ALA A 252 5.28 10.69 -18.41
N PHE A 253 5.05 10.99 -19.69
CA PHE A 253 5.25 12.29 -20.30
C PHE A 253 3.91 12.87 -20.74
N LEU A 254 3.51 13.99 -20.16
CA LEU A 254 2.39 14.79 -20.62
C LEU A 254 2.82 15.61 -21.84
N LEU A 255 2.03 15.60 -22.90
CA LEU A 255 2.25 16.43 -24.08
C LEU A 255 1.53 17.77 -23.89
N GLU A 256 2.29 18.81 -23.58
CA GLU A 256 1.82 20.19 -23.55
C GLU A 256 1.67 20.69 -25.00
N ILE A 257 0.43 20.84 -25.44
CA ILE A 257 0.08 21.32 -26.78
C ILE A 257 -0.28 22.80 -26.67
N ASN A 258 0.40 23.66 -27.43
CA ASN A 258 0.11 25.08 -27.42
C ASN A 258 -1.31 25.35 -27.99
N GLN A 259 -2.13 26.08 -27.22
CA GLN A 259 -3.60 26.15 -27.38
C GLN A 259 -4.10 26.79 -28.69
N ASP A 260 -3.23 27.46 -29.45
CA ASP A 260 -3.61 28.14 -30.69
C ASP A 260 -3.79 27.18 -31.90
N TYR A 261 -3.47 25.88 -31.77
CA TYR A 261 -3.48 24.92 -32.88
C TYR A 261 -4.30 23.65 -32.58
N ASP A 262 -5.57 23.68 -32.96
CA ASP A 262 -6.61 22.67 -32.70
C ASP A 262 -6.52 21.35 -33.50
N ASN A 263 -5.32 20.99 -33.94
CA ASN A 263 -5.11 19.95 -34.95
C ASN A 263 -4.53 18.63 -34.41
N PHE A 264 -4.35 18.49 -33.10
CA PHE A 264 -3.80 17.29 -32.46
C PHE A 264 -4.89 16.34 -31.95
N TYR A 265 -4.68 15.03 -32.14
CA TYR A 265 -5.60 13.97 -31.73
C TYR A 265 -4.83 12.73 -31.26
N GLY A 266 -5.35 12.01 -30.27
CA GLY A 266 -4.72 10.80 -29.75
C GLY A 266 -4.21 10.96 -28.32
N ASP A 267 -3.10 10.30 -28.00
CA ASP A 267 -2.60 10.21 -26.63
C ASP A 267 -1.96 11.50 -26.14
N THR A 268 -2.40 11.97 -24.98
CA THR A 268 -1.87 13.18 -24.32
C THR A 268 -0.87 12.83 -23.21
N LEU A 269 -0.97 11.63 -22.65
CA LEU A 269 0.01 11.08 -21.72
C LEU A 269 0.72 9.91 -22.39
N ILE A 270 2.05 9.89 -22.37
CA ILE A 270 2.89 8.86 -23.01
C ILE A 270 3.73 8.14 -21.95
N TRP A 271 3.54 6.83 -21.79
CA TRP A 271 4.40 5.96 -21.00
C TRP A 271 5.59 5.49 -21.81
N LYS A 272 6.80 5.79 -21.37
CA LYS A 272 8.01 5.31 -22.05
C LYS A 272 9.18 5.17 -21.10
N ASP A 273 9.94 4.10 -21.27
CA ASP A 273 11.28 3.99 -20.69
C ASP A 273 12.26 4.82 -21.53
N ALA A 274 12.24 6.12 -21.30
CA ALA A 274 13.03 7.10 -22.03
C ALA A 274 13.35 8.31 -21.15
N SER A 275 14.45 9.01 -21.45
CA SER A 275 14.72 10.34 -20.89
C SER A 275 13.84 11.43 -21.53
N LEU A 276 13.78 12.59 -20.89
CA LEU A 276 13.05 13.74 -21.45
C LEU A 276 13.64 14.19 -22.80
N GLU A 277 14.96 14.14 -22.95
CA GLU A 277 15.69 14.47 -24.17
C GLU A 277 15.31 13.50 -25.30
N THR A 278 15.29 12.20 -25.00
CA THR A 278 14.88 11.16 -25.95
C THR A 278 13.43 11.38 -26.42
N MET A 279 12.55 11.79 -25.51
CA MET A 279 11.17 12.15 -25.86
C MET A 279 11.10 13.39 -26.74
N LYS A 280 11.90 14.43 -26.49
CA LYS A 280 11.98 15.63 -27.34
C LYS A 280 12.48 15.31 -28.74
N ASP A 281 13.43 14.39 -28.87
CA ASP A 281 13.90 13.95 -30.18
C ASP A 281 12.84 13.13 -30.91
N LYS A 282 12.12 12.25 -30.20
CA LYS A 282 11.03 11.47 -30.77
C LYS A 282 9.94 12.36 -31.39
N LEU A 283 9.62 13.50 -30.78
CA LEU A 283 8.64 14.46 -31.31
C LEU A 283 8.98 15.03 -32.70
N LYS A 284 10.20 14.82 -33.22
CA LYS A 284 10.62 15.26 -34.56
C LYS A 284 10.30 14.22 -35.66
N GLU A 285 9.94 12.99 -35.29
CA GLU A 285 9.83 11.83 -36.20
C GLU A 285 8.41 11.65 -36.80
N TRP A 286 7.78 12.73 -37.27
CA TRP A 286 6.43 12.64 -37.84
C TRP A 286 6.41 11.96 -39.21
N ARG A 287 5.50 10.99 -39.38
CA ARG A 287 5.26 10.30 -40.65
C ARG A 287 3.94 10.76 -41.28
N VAL A 288 3.95 11.05 -42.58
CA VAL A 288 2.71 11.22 -43.35
C VAL A 288 2.06 9.86 -43.55
N ILE A 289 0.84 9.68 -43.06
CA ILE A 289 0.11 8.42 -43.15
C ILE A 289 -1.09 8.47 -44.08
N ASP A 290 -1.60 9.66 -44.36
CA ASP A 290 -2.69 9.83 -45.31
C ASP A 290 -2.70 11.26 -45.88
N GLN A 291 -3.02 11.34 -47.18
CA GLN A 291 -3.14 12.58 -47.95
C GLN A 291 -4.56 12.76 -48.52
N GLN A 292 -5.45 11.75 -48.49
CA GLN A 292 -6.74 11.80 -49.20
C GLN A 292 -7.93 11.06 -48.53
N SER A 293 -7.78 10.11 -47.60
CA SER A 293 -8.92 9.46 -46.93
C SER A 293 -8.61 8.71 -45.63
N ILE A 294 -9.25 9.15 -44.53
CA ILE A 294 -9.10 8.56 -43.19
C ILE A 294 -9.61 7.11 -43.16
N SER A 295 -8.74 6.19 -42.73
CA SER A 295 -9.09 4.78 -42.45
C SER A 295 -10.22 4.66 -41.39
N PRO A 296 -11.16 3.70 -41.51
CA PRO A 296 -12.18 3.42 -40.48
C PRO A 296 -11.61 3.15 -39.07
N VAL A 297 -10.42 2.52 -38.97
CA VAL A 297 -9.75 2.25 -37.69
C VAL A 297 -9.24 3.55 -37.04
N PHE A 298 -8.92 4.55 -37.85
CA PHE A 298 -8.45 5.86 -37.40
C PHE A 298 -9.60 6.76 -36.90
N TRP A 299 -10.84 6.55 -37.40
CA TRP A 299 -12.03 7.29 -36.96
C TRP A 299 -12.32 7.16 -35.47
N ASN A 300 -12.14 5.99 -34.87
CA ASN A 300 -12.51 5.75 -33.47
C ASN A 300 -11.65 6.58 -32.51
N THR A 301 -10.33 6.60 -32.69
CA THR A 301 -9.43 7.40 -31.84
C THR A 301 -9.64 8.89 -32.04
N LEU A 302 -9.86 9.33 -33.28
CA LEU A 302 -10.21 10.72 -33.60
C LEU A 302 -11.50 11.16 -32.92
N ALA A 303 -12.57 10.35 -33.06
CA ALA A 303 -13.88 10.64 -32.52
C ALA A 303 -13.85 10.71 -30.99
N LEU A 304 -13.18 9.76 -30.33
CA LEU A 304 -13.04 9.75 -28.88
C LEU A 304 -12.20 10.91 -28.35
N SER A 305 -11.02 11.12 -28.94
CA SER A 305 -10.15 12.24 -28.56
C SER A 305 -10.87 13.58 -28.73
N LYS A 306 -11.61 13.76 -29.84
CA LYS A 306 -12.38 14.98 -30.09
C LYS A 306 -13.58 15.10 -29.16
N PHE A 307 -14.30 14.01 -28.86
CA PHE A 307 -15.42 14.01 -27.92
C PHE A 307 -15.00 14.49 -26.53
N PHE A 308 -13.96 13.87 -25.95
CA PHE A 308 -13.48 14.28 -24.62
C PHE A 308 -12.88 15.68 -24.62
N LYS A 309 -12.16 16.04 -25.68
CA LYS A 309 -11.68 17.40 -25.86
C LYS A 309 -12.83 18.40 -25.92
N THR A 310 -13.91 18.12 -26.66
CA THR A 310 -15.11 18.97 -26.70
C THR A 310 -15.80 19.06 -25.34
N ILE A 311 -15.92 17.97 -24.59
CA ILE A 311 -16.45 18.01 -23.22
C ILE A 311 -15.59 18.92 -22.36
N ILE A 312 -14.27 18.74 -22.40
CA ILE A 312 -13.34 19.60 -21.69
C ILE A 312 -13.54 21.05 -22.15
N ASP A 313 -13.55 21.34 -23.45
CA ASP A 313 -13.62 22.69 -24.01
C ASP A 313 -14.93 23.43 -23.74
N VAL A 314 -16.05 22.73 -23.80
CA VAL A 314 -17.39 23.30 -23.57
C VAL A 314 -17.64 23.54 -22.09
N PHE A 315 -17.11 22.68 -21.22
CA PHE A 315 -17.45 22.68 -19.79
C PHE A 315 -16.31 23.11 -18.86
N SER A 316 -15.12 23.45 -19.39
CA SER A 316 -14.03 24.04 -18.61
C SER A 316 -14.23 25.54 -18.36
N SER A 317 -13.67 26.05 -17.26
CA SER A 317 -13.79 27.46 -16.89
C SER A 317 -13.12 28.38 -17.92
N LYS A 318 -13.71 29.56 -18.17
CA LYS A 318 -13.23 30.53 -19.18
C LYS A 318 -11.86 31.15 -18.87
N LYS A 319 -11.26 30.90 -17.70
CA LYS A 319 -9.87 31.22 -17.35
C LYS A 319 -9.33 30.15 -16.40
N PRO A 320 -8.13 29.60 -16.63
CA PRO A 320 -7.49 28.71 -15.67
C PRO A 320 -7.11 29.52 -14.42
N GLU A 321 -7.79 29.28 -13.31
CA GLU A 321 -7.27 29.59 -11.98
C GLU A 321 -6.08 28.65 -11.67
N SER A 322 -5.21 29.04 -10.74
CA SER A 322 -4.13 28.16 -10.29
C SER A 322 -4.70 26.84 -9.78
N TRP A 323 -4.33 25.73 -10.43
CA TRP A 323 -4.78 24.38 -10.06
C TRP A 323 -4.38 24.05 -8.62
N ASN A 324 -5.32 23.54 -7.82
CA ASN A 324 -5.07 22.96 -6.50
C ASN A 324 -6.09 21.86 -6.18
N ILE A 325 -5.71 20.95 -5.31
CA ILE A 325 -6.51 19.75 -5.02
C ILE A 325 -7.86 20.11 -4.41
N LYS A 326 -7.88 20.98 -3.41
CA LYS A 326 -9.12 21.34 -2.70
C LYS A 326 -10.17 21.94 -3.63
N ASN A 327 -9.80 22.86 -4.51
CA ASN A 327 -10.74 23.52 -5.43
C ASN A 327 -11.09 22.67 -6.66
N ASP A 328 -10.09 22.04 -7.29
CA ASP A 328 -10.28 21.39 -8.60
C ASP A 328 -10.80 19.94 -8.48
N LEU A 329 -10.59 19.26 -7.35
CA LEU A 329 -11.15 17.93 -7.10
C LEU A 329 -12.37 17.99 -6.18
N PHE A 330 -12.33 18.84 -5.14
CA PHE A 330 -13.33 18.83 -4.07
C PHE A 330 -14.19 20.09 -4.00
N GLN A 331 -13.99 21.07 -4.89
CA GLN A 331 -14.75 22.33 -4.90
C GLN A 331 -14.73 23.07 -3.55
N ASN A 332 -13.61 22.96 -2.82
CA ASN A 332 -13.39 23.45 -1.46
C ASN A 332 -14.33 22.80 -0.41
N ASN A 333 -14.87 21.63 -0.68
CA ASN A 333 -15.63 20.84 0.28
C ASN A 333 -14.68 20.03 1.17
N GLU A 334 -14.41 20.56 2.36
CA GLU A 334 -13.50 19.93 3.32
C GLU A 334 -13.97 18.54 3.74
N SER A 335 -15.28 18.34 3.96
CA SER A 335 -15.82 17.03 4.37
C SER A 335 -15.54 15.93 3.34
N LYS A 336 -15.63 16.25 2.05
CA LYS A 336 -15.32 15.30 0.98
C LYS A 336 -13.82 15.03 0.82
N TYR A 337 -13.00 16.05 1.08
CA TYR A 337 -11.55 15.90 1.11
C TYR A 337 -11.11 14.97 2.25
N GLU A 338 -11.69 15.15 3.44
CA GLU A 338 -11.42 14.30 4.61
C GLU A 338 -11.89 12.86 4.39
N GLU A 339 -13.08 12.64 3.81
CA GLU A 339 -13.55 11.32 3.41
C GLU A 339 -12.59 10.65 2.42
N PHE A 340 -12.09 11.40 1.43
CA PHE A 340 -11.07 10.92 0.52
C PHE A 340 -9.77 10.55 1.21
N ARG A 341 -9.31 11.37 2.16
CA ARG A 341 -8.12 11.09 2.94
C ARG A 341 -8.27 9.79 3.72
N GLU A 342 -9.36 9.64 4.48
CA GLU A 342 -9.60 8.45 5.30
C GLU A 342 -9.67 7.16 4.46
N VAL A 343 -10.37 7.22 3.32
CA VAL A 343 -10.48 6.07 2.43
C VAL A 343 -9.13 5.76 1.79
N PHE A 344 -8.37 6.76 1.33
CA PHE A 344 -7.03 6.55 0.80
C PHE A 344 -6.09 5.93 1.84
N ASP A 345 -6.06 6.46 3.06
CA ASP A 345 -5.20 5.97 4.15
C ASP A 345 -5.54 4.52 4.54
N SER A 346 -6.77 4.06 4.28
CA SER A 346 -7.15 2.65 4.52
C SER A 346 -6.59 1.67 3.48
N VAL A 347 -6.33 2.13 2.25
CA VAL A 347 -5.88 1.31 1.10
C VAL A 347 -4.46 1.65 0.63
N SER A 348 -3.76 2.50 1.37
CA SER A 348 -2.39 2.94 1.11
C SER A 348 -1.50 2.57 2.31
N ASP A 349 -0.27 2.12 2.06
CA ASP A 349 0.73 1.91 3.12
C ASP A 349 1.27 3.25 3.67
N LEU A 350 0.99 4.37 2.99
CA LEU A 350 1.42 5.70 3.38
C LEU A 350 0.21 6.64 3.57
N PRO A 351 0.16 7.39 4.69
CA PRO A 351 -0.84 8.43 4.87
C PRO A 351 -0.71 9.53 3.81
N LEU A 352 -1.84 10.04 3.33
CA LEU A 352 -1.92 11.05 2.27
C LEU A 352 -1.12 12.33 2.59
N GLU A 353 -1.04 12.71 3.87
CA GLU A 353 -0.38 13.94 4.36
C GLU A 353 1.01 13.71 4.99
N SER A 354 1.59 12.50 4.85
CA SER A 354 2.87 12.18 5.50
C SER A 354 4.02 13.08 4.99
N PRO A 355 4.83 13.69 5.89
CA PRO A 355 6.03 14.45 5.53
C PRO A 355 7.24 13.56 5.18
N GLU A 356 7.22 12.26 5.52
CA GLU A 356 8.20 11.25 5.10
C GLU A 356 8.02 10.82 3.62
N PHE A 357 7.35 11.68 2.85
CA PHE A 357 7.20 11.62 1.42
C PHE A 357 8.51 11.87 0.65
N ASP A 358 9.65 11.56 1.25
CA ASP A 358 10.96 12.01 0.75
C ASP A 358 11.59 11.03 -0.22
N ALA A 359 10.72 10.36 -0.99
CA ALA A 359 11.14 9.96 -2.31
C ALA A 359 10.20 10.58 -3.35
N ASN A 360 8.89 10.28 -3.41
CA ASN A 360 8.31 10.20 -4.75
C ASN A 360 6.82 10.57 -5.05
N PHE A 361 6.01 10.99 -4.08
CA PHE A 361 4.59 11.38 -4.30
C PHE A 361 4.06 12.41 -3.27
N SER A 362 4.80 13.47 -2.90
CA SER A 362 4.23 14.49 -2.01
C SER A 362 3.03 15.19 -2.68
N ILE A 363 1.86 15.23 -2.02
CA ILE A 363 0.70 16.01 -2.49
C ILE A 363 1.14 17.45 -2.84
N LYS A 364 1.93 18.06 -1.96
CA LYS A 364 2.41 19.44 -2.13
C LYS A 364 3.34 19.56 -3.34
N LYS A 365 4.32 18.64 -3.49
CA LYS A 365 5.22 18.60 -4.67
C LYS A 365 4.42 18.41 -5.97
N ASN A 366 3.40 17.55 -5.95
CA ASN A 366 2.53 17.30 -7.09
C ASN A 366 1.68 18.52 -7.44
N GLU A 367 1.12 19.20 -6.44
CA GLU A 367 0.36 20.44 -6.64
C GLU A 367 1.23 21.57 -7.15
N GLU A 368 2.43 21.75 -6.60
CA GLU A 368 3.41 22.71 -7.11
C GLU A 368 3.84 22.39 -8.55
N MET A 369 4.03 21.11 -8.89
CA MET A 369 4.39 20.69 -10.24
C MET A 369 3.25 20.96 -11.23
N LEU A 370 2.04 20.48 -10.95
CA LEU A 370 0.88 20.59 -11.86
C LEU A 370 0.40 22.04 -12.00
N SER A 371 0.46 22.84 -10.94
CA SER A 371 0.09 24.27 -10.99
C SER A 371 1.02 25.08 -11.91
N LYS A 372 2.31 24.70 -12.04
CA LYS A 372 3.29 25.36 -12.90
C LYS A 372 3.15 25.02 -14.39
N ILE A 373 2.49 23.91 -14.73
CA ILE A 373 2.27 23.51 -16.14
C ILE A 373 1.29 24.50 -16.79
N LYS A 374 1.74 25.20 -17.83
CA LYS A 374 0.91 26.13 -18.62
C LYS A 374 0.27 25.37 -19.79
N GLY A 375 -0.72 25.98 -20.46
CA GLY A 375 -1.37 25.40 -21.64
C GLY A 375 -2.26 24.15 -21.40
N VAL A 376 -2.11 23.49 -20.26
CA VAL A 376 -2.92 22.31 -19.87
C VAL A 376 -4.06 22.75 -18.97
N LYS A 377 -5.26 22.24 -19.26
CA LYS A 377 -6.48 22.52 -18.49
C LYS A 377 -6.48 21.84 -17.13
N ASN A 378 -7.15 22.46 -16.16
CA ASN A 378 -7.19 21.98 -14.78
C ASN A 378 -7.81 20.58 -14.67
N GLU A 379 -8.79 20.25 -15.51
CA GLU A 379 -9.42 18.93 -15.56
C GLU A 379 -8.41 17.82 -15.91
N LEU A 380 -7.53 18.07 -16.89
CA LEU A 380 -6.47 17.13 -17.26
C LEU A 380 -5.42 17.00 -16.15
N LYS A 381 -5.07 18.10 -15.48
CA LYS A 381 -4.19 18.08 -14.31
C LYS A 381 -4.78 17.23 -13.18
N SER A 382 -6.08 17.36 -12.92
CA SER A 382 -6.80 16.55 -11.94
C SER A 382 -6.75 15.07 -12.28
N LEU A 383 -6.93 14.69 -13.55
CA LEU A 383 -6.79 13.28 -13.96
C LEU A 383 -5.36 12.74 -13.80
N ILE A 384 -4.35 13.55 -14.08
CA ILE A 384 -2.94 13.15 -13.86
C ILE A 384 -2.68 12.94 -12.37
N PHE A 385 -3.19 13.82 -11.50
CA PHE A 385 -3.09 13.65 -10.06
C PHE A 385 -3.77 12.35 -9.59
N LEU A 386 -5.02 12.11 -10.03
CA LEU A 386 -5.75 10.88 -9.69
C LEU A 386 -5.04 9.63 -10.23
N LYS A 387 -4.42 9.70 -11.41
CA LYS A 387 -3.61 8.61 -11.95
C LYS A 387 -2.48 8.25 -10.99
N LYS A 388 -1.75 9.24 -10.46
CA LYS A 388 -0.68 8.99 -9.49
C LYS A 388 -1.19 8.39 -8.19
N ILE A 389 -2.31 8.90 -7.66
CA ILE A 389 -2.99 8.35 -6.49
C ILE A 389 -3.31 6.87 -6.69
N LEU A 390 -3.86 6.51 -7.86
CA LEU A 390 -4.18 5.13 -8.18
C LEU A 390 -2.93 4.24 -8.30
N GLU A 391 -1.82 4.75 -8.85
CA GLU A 391 -0.55 4.02 -8.92
C GLU A 391 0.07 3.82 -7.53
N GLU A 392 -0.09 4.77 -6.59
CA GLU A 392 0.35 4.62 -5.20
C GLU A 392 -0.44 3.53 -4.46
N VAL A 393 -1.77 3.52 -4.63
CA VAL A 393 -2.61 2.44 -4.08
C VAL A 393 -2.26 1.09 -4.73
N ALA A 394 -1.90 1.10 -6.03
CA ALA A 394 -1.54 -0.11 -6.77
C ALA A 394 -0.30 -0.83 -6.21
N VAL A 395 0.64 -0.11 -5.63
CA VAL A 395 1.87 -0.67 -5.07
C VAL A 395 1.73 -1.08 -3.59
N THR A 396 0.60 -0.71 -2.97
CA THR A 396 0.25 -1.09 -1.60
C THR A 396 -0.23 -2.55 -1.52
N ARG A 397 0.04 -3.21 -0.38
CA ARG A 397 -0.44 -4.57 -0.10
C ARG A 397 -1.92 -4.58 0.29
N ASN A 398 -2.80 -4.64 -0.70
CA ASN A 398 -4.24 -4.65 -0.48
C ASN A 398 -4.88 -6.05 -0.46
N TYR A 399 -4.13 -7.08 -0.04
CA TYR A 399 -4.71 -8.40 0.24
C TYR A 399 -5.78 -8.28 1.33
N ASP A 400 -6.96 -8.86 1.10
CA ASP A 400 -8.12 -8.83 2.01
C ASP A 400 -8.75 -7.45 2.29
N LYS A 401 -8.35 -6.40 1.54
CA LYS A 401 -8.94 -5.06 1.60
C LYS A 401 -9.89 -4.77 0.43
N GLU A 402 -10.53 -5.80 -0.14
CA GLU A 402 -11.30 -5.63 -1.38
C GLU A 402 -12.51 -4.70 -1.23
N GLU A 403 -13.14 -4.67 -0.04
CA GLU A 403 -14.25 -3.77 0.25
C GLU A 403 -13.80 -2.31 0.35
N GLU A 404 -12.67 -2.05 1.01
CA GLU A 404 -12.03 -0.74 1.11
C GLU A 404 -11.56 -0.24 -0.26
N LEU A 405 -10.96 -1.13 -1.07
CA LEU A 405 -10.59 -0.84 -2.46
C LEU A 405 -11.80 -0.51 -3.33
N GLU A 406 -12.93 -1.18 -3.12
CA GLU A 406 -14.17 -0.84 -3.82
C GLU A 406 -14.69 0.54 -3.41
N LYS A 407 -14.70 0.86 -2.11
CA LYS A 407 -15.05 2.21 -1.63
C LYS A 407 -14.15 3.27 -2.24
N PHE A 408 -12.84 3.02 -2.26
CA PHE A 408 -11.85 3.90 -2.86
C PHE A 408 -12.11 4.12 -4.36
N ASN A 409 -12.33 3.05 -5.13
CA ASN A 409 -12.66 3.15 -6.56
C ASN A 409 -13.94 3.95 -6.81
N ASN A 410 -14.98 3.71 -6.01
CA ASN A 410 -16.23 4.45 -6.12
C ASN A 410 -16.04 5.94 -5.86
N LEU A 411 -15.23 6.30 -4.87
CA LEU A 411 -14.91 7.68 -4.55
C LEU A 411 -14.10 8.35 -5.66
N ILE A 412 -13.09 7.67 -6.22
CA ILE A 412 -12.33 8.17 -7.37
C ILE A 412 -13.25 8.40 -8.57
N ASN A 413 -14.16 7.46 -8.86
CA ASN A 413 -15.14 7.58 -9.94
C ASN A 413 -16.10 8.77 -9.72
N GLU A 414 -16.48 9.05 -8.49
CA GLU A 414 -17.26 10.25 -8.15
C GLU A 414 -16.45 11.53 -8.38
N ILE A 415 -15.19 11.57 -7.94
CA ILE A 415 -14.31 12.74 -8.14
C ILE A 415 -14.12 13.00 -9.64
N ILE A 416 -13.85 11.96 -10.43
CA ILE A 416 -13.79 12.03 -11.89
C ILE A 416 -15.06 12.64 -12.46
N GLY A 417 -16.24 12.14 -12.06
CA GLY A 417 -17.52 12.70 -12.47
C GLY A 417 -17.65 14.18 -12.10
N ASN A 418 -17.22 14.57 -10.90
CA ASN A 418 -17.28 15.95 -10.42
C ASN A 418 -16.34 16.89 -11.19
N ILE A 419 -15.14 16.43 -11.59
CA ILE A 419 -14.17 17.21 -12.38
C ILE A 419 -14.81 17.71 -13.68
N PHE A 420 -15.50 16.84 -14.41
CA PHE A 420 -16.10 17.18 -15.70
C PHE A 420 -17.47 17.85 -15.59
N THR A 421 -18.16 17.70 -14.46
CA THR A 421 -19.54 18.22 -14.29
C THR A 421 -19.62 19.53 -13.52
N LYS A 422 -18.49 20.07 -13.05
CA LYS A 422 -18.41 21.30 -12.22
C LYS A 422 -19.20 22.49 -12.80
N ASN A 423 -19.22 22.63 -14.14
CA ASN A 423 -19.92 23.73 -14.83
C ASN A 423 -21.10 23.26 -15.69
N MET A 424 -21.53 22.01 -15.53
CA MET A 424 -22.69 21.46 -16.25
C MET A 424 -23.99 21.82 -15.53
N ASN A 425 -25.10 21.92 -16.28
CA ASN A 425 -26.43 21.94 -15.67
C ASN A 425 -26.72 20.58 -14.99
N TYR A 426 -27.68 20.56 -14.07
CA TYR A 426 -27.99 19.38 -13.25
C TYR A 426 -28.26 18.12 -14.06
N ASP A 427 -29.06 18.20 -15.12
CA ASP A 427 -29.45 17.02 -15.92
C ASP A 427 -28.25 16.46 -16.70
N SER A 428 -27.44 17.33 -17.29
CA SER A 428 -26.21 16.93 -18.01
C SER A 428 -25.15 16.37 -17.05
N ALA A 429 -25.04 16.98 -15.86
CA ALA A 429 -24.15 16.51 -14.80
C ALA A 429 -24.55 15.13 -14.30
N LYS A 430 -25.85 14.90 -14.09
CA LYS A 430 -26.39 13.60 -13.67
C LYS A 430 -26.12 12.52 -14.73
N ALA A 431 -26.42 12.81 -15.99
CA ALA A 431 -26.17 11.91 -17.13
C ALA A 431 -24.69 11.50 -17.22
N PHE A 432 -23.78 12.46 -17.09
CA PHE A 432 -22.34 12.20 -17.15
C PHE A 432 -21.86 11.37 -15.96
N LYS A 433 -22.33 11.68 -14.74
CA LYS A 433 -21.98 10.92 -13.53
C LYS A 433 -22.44 9.47 -13.59
N GLU A 434 -23.59 9.19 -14.19
CA GLU A 434 -24.05 7.81 -14.39
C GLU A 434 -23.08 6.98 -15.26
N ILE A 435 -22.34 7.63 -16.17
CA ILE A 435 -21.31 6.99 -17.00
C ILE A 435 -20.02 6.77 -16.19
N SER A 436 -19.60 7.73 -15.37
CA SER A 436 -18.37 7.61 -14.57
C SER A 436 -18.51 6.60 -13.42
N VAL A 437 -19.74 6.35 -12.94
CA VAL A 437 -20.05 5.37 -11.89
C VAL A 437 -20.39 3.98 -12.48
N ASN A 438 -20.25 3.80 -13.79
CA ASN A 438 -20.53 2.52 -14.43
C ASN A 438 -19.56 1.42 -13.95
N ASN A 439 -20.12 0.42 -13.27
CA ASN A 439 -19.45 -0.75 -12.71
C ASN A 439 -18.72 -1.65 -13.74
N LYS A 440 -18.78 -1.32 -15.03
CA LYS A 440 -17.99 -1.99 -16.08
C LYS A 440 -16.58 -1.40 -16.28
N PHE A 441 -16.30 -0.21 -15.73
CA PHE A 441 -15.01 0.47 -15.89
C PHE A 441 -14.38 0.78 -14.54
N PHE A 442 -13.10 0.44 -14.37
CA PHE A 442 -12.34 0.92 -13.22
C PHE A 442 -11.92 2.37 -13.45
N SER A 443 -11.61 3.10 -12.37
CA SER A 443 -11.13 4.48 -12.45
C SER A 443 -9.91 4.63 -13.36
N PHE A 444 -9.03 3.63 -13.38
CA PHE A 444 -7.91 3.55 -14.31
C PHE A 444 -8.34 3.53 -15.77
N ASP A 445 -9.39 2.77 -16.12
CA ASP A 445 -9.86 2.67 -17.50
C ASP A 445 -10.45 4.00 -17.97
N PHE A 446 -11.20 4.71 -17.12
CA PHE A 446 -11.75 6.02 -17.46
C PHE A 446 -10.66 7.09 -17.63
N ILE A 447 -9.68 7.14 -16.72
CA ILE A 447 -8.55 8.05 -16.83
C ILE A 447 -7.74 7.76 -18.10
N ASN A 448 -7.45 6.48 -18.38
CA ASN A 448 -6.73 6.08 -19.58
C ASN A 448 -7.55 6.35 -20.86
N LEU A 449 -8.88 6.22 -20.84
CA LEU A 449 -9.73 6.55 -21.99
C LEU A 449 -9.58 8.02 -22.41
N ILE A 450 -9.37 8.91 -21.43
CA ILE A 450 -9.23 10.35 -21.68
C ILE A 450 -7.78 10.72 -22.00
N LEU A 451 -6.82 10.22 -21.21
CA LEU A 451 -5.42 10.61 -21.35
C LEU A 451 -4.68 9.80 -22.43
N GLN A 452 -5.11 8.56 -22.68
CA GLN A 452 -4.42 7.55 -23.48
C GLN A 452 -5.38 6.71 -24.39
N PRO A 453 -6.24 7.36 -25.21
CA PRO A 453 -7.21 6.65 -26.05
C PRO A 453 -6.58 5.64 -27.04
N GLY A 454 -5.30 5.75 -27.38
CA GLY A 454 -4.56 4.82 -28.24
C GLY A 454 -4.24 3.49 -27.57
N VAL A 455 -4.03 3.46 -26.25
CA VAL A 455 -3.76 2.22 -25.48
C VAL A 455 -4.94 1.23 -25.56
N LEU A 456 -6.15 1.74 -25.79
CA LEU A 456 -7.36 0.93 -25.98
C LEU A 456 -7.40 0.17 -27.31
N ARG A 457 -6.45 0.40 -28.23
CA ARG A 457 -6.29 -0.37 -29.49
C ARG A 457 -5.70 -1.76 -29.30
N LYS A 458 -5.31 -2.17 -28.08
CA LYS A 458 -4.65 -3.47 -27.83
C LYS A 458 -5.56 -4.70 -27.97
N LYS A 459 -6.82 -4.58 -28.40
CA LYS A 459 -7.76 -5.70 -28.50
C LYS A 459 -8.05 -6.07 -29.96
N GLU A 460 -7.02 -6.48 -30.68
CA GLU A 460 -7.18 -7.26 -31.92
C GLU A 460 -7.78 -8.63 -31.55
N ASP A 461 -9.11 -8.69 -31.35
CA ASP A 461 -9.97 -9.87 -31.42
C ASP A 461 -11.44 -9.44 -31.19
N GLU A 462 -12.41 -10.26 -31.62
CA GLU A 462 -13.88 -10.02 -31.71
C GLU A 462 -14.54 -9.18 -30.59
N SER A 463 -13.92 -9.08 -29.41
CA SER A 463 -14.24 -8.15 -28.31
C SER A 463 -14.13 -6.65 -28.65
N GLU A 464 -13.45 -6.28 -29.73
CA GLU A 464 -13.32 -4.88 -30.20
C GLU A 464 -14.68 -4.32 -30.63
N ILE A 465 -15.53 -5.17 -31.22
CA ILE A 465 -16.92 -4.83 -31.57
C ILE A 465 -17.75 -4.64 -30.31
N ASP A 466 -17.59 -5.47 -29.28
CA ASP A 466 -18.33 -5.32 -28.02
C ASP A 466 -17.85 -4.14 -27.18
N PHE A 467 -16.56 -3.85 -27.17
CA PHE A 467 -16.01 -2.67 -26.51
C PHE A 467 -16.46 -1.39 -27.22
N VAL A 468 -16.30 -1.32 -28.55
CA VAL A 468 -16.79 -0.21 -29.36
C VAL A 468 -18.30 -0.08 -29.25
N ASN A 469 -19.07 -1.17 -29.26
CA ASN A 469 -20.52 -1.13 -29.08
C ASN A 469 -20.92 -0.69 -27.67
N ASN A 470 -20.19 -1.07 -26.62
CA ASN A 470 -20.47 -0.62 -25.25
C ASN A 470 -20.12 0.86 -25.07
N LEU A 471 -19.01 1.31 -25.65
CA LEU A 471 -18.55 2.69 -25.60
C LEU A 471 -19.45 3.59 -26.47
N GLN A 472 -19.82 3.13 -27.66
CA GLN A 472 -20.81 3.73 -28.55
C GLN A 472 -22.18 3.78 -27.85
N LYS A 473 -22.63 2.70 -27.19
CA LYS A 473 -23.85 2.74 -26.36
C LYS A 473 -23.75 3.73 -25.19
N SER A 474 -22.59 3.91 -24.57
CA SER A 474 -22.40 4.92 -23.51
C SER A 474 -22.37 6.35 -24.07
N VAL A 475 -21.77 6.56 -25.24
CA VAL A 475 -21.78 7.84 -25.97
C VAL A 475 -23.18 8.16 -26.52
N ASP A 476 -23.89 7.15 -27.04
CA ASP A 476 -25.26 7.25 -27.53
C ASP A 476 -26.24 7.45 -26.36
N SER A 477 -26.04 6.77 -25.23
CA SER A 477 -26.81 6.98 -24.00
C SER A 477 -26.53 8.35 -23.39
N PHE A 478 -25.30 8.85 -23.44
CA PHE A 478 -24.97 10.25 -23.12
C PHE A 478 -25.72 11.21 -24.06
N ALA A 479 -25.68 10.96 -25.36
CA ALA A 479 -26.37 11.78 -26.37
C ALA A 479 -27.90 11.75 -26.24
N GLU A 480 -28.49 10.60 -25.86
CA GLU A 480 -29.92 10.44 -25.58
C GLU A 480 -30.33 11.13 -24.27
N THR A 481 -29.51 11.01 -23.22
CA THR A 481 -29.79 11.64 -21.92
C THR A 481 -29.63 13.16 -21.97
N VAL A 482 -28.66 13.64 -22.76
CA VAL A 482 -28.54 15.07 -23.08
C VAL A 482 -29.59 15.51 -24.12
N GLY A 483 -30.18 14.57 -24.87
CA GLY A 483 -31.24 14.80 -25.86
C GLY A 483 -32.57 15.36 -25.30
N GLY A 484 -32.74 15.38 -23.98
CA GLY A 484 -33.83 16.11 -23.30
C GLY A 484 -33.64 17.64 -23.25
N VAL A 485 -32.45 18.13 -23.54
CA VAL A 485 -32.16 19.56 -23.73
C VAL A 485 -31.71 19.73 -25.17
N GLY A 486 -32.62 20.24 -26.01
CA GLY A 486 -32.38 20.37 -27.45
C GLY A 486 -31.00 20.94 -27.77
N SER A 487 -30.34 20.32 -28.75
CA SER A 487 -29.13 20.75 -29.50
C SER A 487 -27.84 19.93 -29.34
N VAL A 488 -27.88 18.61 -29.07
CA VAL A 488 -26.73 17.71 -29.40
C VAL A 488 -26.93 17.00 -30.74
N ALA A 489 -28.17 16.87 -31.22
CA ALA A 489 -28.50 16.42 -32.58
C ALA A 489 -28.09 17.41 -33.71
N LYS A 490 -27.34 18.46 -33.36
CA LYS A 490 -26.66 19.36 -34.30
C LYS A 490 -25.34 19.82 -33.68
N ILE A 491 -24.36 18.93 -33.54
CA ILE A 491 -22.95 19.35 -33.50
C ILE A 491 -22.55 19.57 -34.97
N PRO A 492 -22.54 20.82 -35.48
CA PRO A 492 -22.30 21.08 -36.90
C PRO A 492 -20.88 20.63 -37.30
N GLU A 493 -19.93 20.55 -36.37
CA GLU A 493 -18.54 20.17 -36.65
C GLU A 493 -18.31 18.67 -36.90
N LEU A 494 -19.26 17.78 -36.60
CA LEU A 494 -19.17 16.34 -36.92
C LEU A 494 -19.64 16.04 -38.35
N SER A 495 -20.69 16.72 -38.84
CA SER A 495 -21.10 16.66 -40.24
C SER A 495 -20.18 17.48 -41.16
N PHE A 496 -19.62 18.59 -40.68
CA PHE A 496 -18.64 19.41 -41.41
C PHE A 496 -17.39 18.62 -41.81
N LEU A 497 -16.93 17.66 -41.00
CA LEU A 497 -15.77 16.82 -41.31
C LEU A 497 -16.03 15.82 -42.45
N SER A 498 -17.27 15.38 -42.64
CA SER A 498 -17.72 14.53 -43.75
C SER A 498 -17.94 15.35 -45.03
N ASP A 499 -18.64 16.48 -44.89
CA ASP A 499 -19.28 17.15 -46.03
C ASP A 499 -18.40 18.26 -46.63
N VAL A 500 -17.51 18.90 -45.84
CA VAL A 500 -16.53 19.88 -46.35
C VAL A 500 -15.30 19.19 -46.94
N TRP A 501 -14.99 17.97 -46.52
CA TRP A 501 -13.81 17.22 -46.99
C TRP A 501 -13.98 16.62 -48.38
N LYS A 502 -15.21 16.18 -48.72
CA LYS A 502 -15.53 15.62 -50.05
C LYS A 502 -15.68 16.67 -51.14
N LEU A 503 -16.02 17.92 -50.79
CA LEU A 503 -16.27 19.00 -51.77
C LEU A 503 -15.05 19.90 -52.04
N THR A 504 -14.03 19.92 -51.16
CA THR A 504 -12.85 20.79 -51.32
C THR A 504 -11.63 20.09 -51.93
N SER A 505 -11.54 18.75 -51.90
CA SER A 505 -10.33 18.00 -52.23
C SER A 505 -9.98 17.88 -53.72
N VAL A 506 -10.91 18.22 -54.64
CA VAL A 506 -10.69 18.03 -56.09
C VAL A 506 -10.20 19.30 -56.82
N LEU A 507 -10.42 20.49 -56.25
CA LEU A 507 -10.03 21.78 -56.88
C LEU A 507 -9.41 22.81 -55.90
N SER A 508 -9.25 22.49 -54.62
CA SER A 508 -8.72 23.45 -53.64
C SER A 508 -7.19 23.57 -53.70
N PRO A 509 -6.63 24.80 -53.65
CA PRO A 509 -5.20 25.02 -53.42
C PRO A 509 -4.79 24.70 -51.97
N VAL A 510 -5.67 24.15 -51.15
CA VAL A 510 -5.43 23.74 -49.75
C VAL A 510 -5.31 22.22 -49.68
N GLU A 511 -4.15 21.74 -49.26
CA GLU A 511 -3.86 20.33 -49.00
C GLU A 511 -3.97 20.07 -47.49
N ASN A 512 -4.76 19.08 -47.09
CA ASN A 512 -4.75 18.61 -45.72
C ASN A 512 -3.95 17.32 -45.62
N LYS A 513 -2.88 17.33 -44.82
CA LYS A 513 -2.06 16.15 -44.54
C LYS A 513 -2.34 15.65 -43.13
N LEU A 514 -2.43 14.35 -42.99
CA LEU A 514 -2.44 13.71 -41.69
C LEU A 514 -1.05 13.16 -41.38
N LEU A 515 -0.47 13.68 -40.31
CA LEU A 515 0.78 13.23 -39.75
C LEU A 515 0.51 12.34 -38.53
N GLN A 516 1.28 11.26 -38.40
CA GLN A 516 1.27 10.35 -37.26
C GLN A 516 2.64 10.36 -36.59
N LEU A 517 2.61 10.33 -35.26
CA LEU A 517 3.76 10.05 -34.43
C LEU A 517 3.44 8.83 -33.56
N ASP A 518 4.27 7.79 -33.71
CA ASP A 518 4.13 6.53 -32.98
C ASP A 518 5.19 6.45 -31.87
N PHE A 519 4.74 6.35 -30.62
CA PHE A 519 5.60 6.25 -29.46
C PHE A 519 5.93 4.80 -29.08
N GLY A 520 5.32 3.80 -29.73
CA GLY A 520 5.34 2.39 -29.33
C GLY A 520 4.25 2.06 -28.31
N ASP A 521 4.05 0.77 -28.02
CA ASP A 521 3.02 0.27 -27.08
C ASP A 521 1.59 0.75 -27.40
N ASN A 522 1.28 0.93 -28.69
CA ASN A 522 0.02 1.49 -29.21
C ASN A 522 -0.27 2.93 -28.79
N GLN A 523 0.73 3.66 -28.30
CA GLN A 523 0.61 5.07 -27.99
C GLN A 523 0.92 5.93 -29.22
N ILE A 524 -0.09 6.64 -29.73
CA ILE A 524 -0.04 7.33 -31.01
C ILE A 524 -0.65 8.73 -30.88
N LEU A 525 0.04 9.71 -31.45
CA LEU A 525 -0.45 11.06 -31.63
C LEU A 525 -0.57 11.39 -33.12
N TYR A 526 -1.63 12.08 -33.49
CA TYR A 526 -1.91 12.52 -34.84
C TYR A 526 -1.95 14.04 -34.89
N TYR A 527 -1.55 14.59 -36.03
CA TYR A 527 -1.61 16.01 -36.31
C TYR A 527 -2.14 16.27 -37.71
N LYS A 528 -3.16 17.11 -37.79
CA LYS A 528 -3.73 17.59 -39.05
C LYS A 528 -2.99 18.85 -39.50
N ALA A 529 -2.16 18.72 -40.53
CA ALA A 529 -1.49 19.86 -41.13
C ALA A 529 -2.32 20.39 -42.31
N THR A 530 -2.52 21.71 -42.36
CA THR A 530 -3.12 22.40 -43.51
C THR A 530 -1.99 23.12 -44.26
N GLY A 531 -1.79 22.78 -45.54
CA GLY A 531 -0.77 23.37 -46.41
C GLY A 531 -1.35 23.92 -47.71
N PHE A 532 -0.55 24.65 -48.48
CA PHE A 532 -0.95 25.14 -49.81
C PHE A 532 -0.30 24.29 -50.91
N LYS A 533 -1.09 23.86 -51.89
CA LYS A 533 -0.65 23.11 -53.06
C LYS A 533 -0.67 24.00 -54.29
N ILE A 534 0.45 24.07 -55.03
CA ILE A 534 0.42 24.63 -56.39
C ILE A 534 -0.09 23.54 -57.36
N PRO A 535 -1.27 23.71 -57.99
CA PRO A 535 -1.95 22.63 -58.72
C PRO A 535 -1.17 22.08 -59.92
N ILE A 536 -0.29 22.88 -60.53
CA ILE A 536 0.37 22.57 -61.81
C ILE A 536 1.72 21.83 -61.62
N ILE A 537 2.37 22.00 -60.47
CA ILE A 537 3.72 21.47 -60.20
C ILE A 537 3.77 20.54 -58.98
N ASN A 538 2.62 20.30 -58.33
CA ASN A 538 2.50 19.41 -57.16
C ASN A 538 3.52 19.71 -56.03
N ILE A 539 3.88 20.98 -55.86
CA ILE A 539 4.75 21.44 -54.76
C ILE A 539 3.86 21.94 -53.61
N SER A 540 4.04 21.36 -52.42
CA SER A 540 3.42 21.85 -51.18
C SER A 540 4.25 22.99 -50.60
N LEU A 541 3.62 24.14 -50.36
CA LEU A 541 4.21 25.31 -49.69
C LEU A 541 3.64 25.43 -48.27
N GLY A 542 4.53 25.57 -47.29
CA GLY A 542 4.20 25.68 -45.86
C GLY A 542 4.06 24.33 -45.17
N ASN A 543 5.18 23.78 -44.69
CA ASN A 543 5.14 22.65 -43.75
C ASN A 543 5.09 23.24 -42.33
N GLN A 544 3.90 23.29 -41.72
CA GLN A 544 3.83 23.44 -40.28
C GLN A 544 4.49 22.21 -39.64
N VAL A 545 5.58 22.43 -38.90
CA VAL A 545 6.29 21.35 -38.21
C VAL A 545 5.60 21.12 -36.88
N ALA A 546 4.86 20.01 -36.78
CA ALA A 546 4.06 19.65 -35.61
C ALA A 546 4.85 19.71 -34.28
N SER A 547 6.13 19.35 -34.31
CA SER A 547 7.03 19.38 -33.15
C SER A 547 7.18 20.76 -32.51
N ASN A 548 6.93 21.86 -33.24
CA ASN A 548 7.05 23.21 -32.70
C ASN A 548 5.88 23.60 -31.77
N PHE A 549 4.80 22.82 -31.80
CA PHE A 549 3.57 23.09 -31.03
C PHE A 549 3.37 22.14 -29.86
N ILE A 550 4.30 21.20 -29.65
CA ILE A 550 4.23 20.19 -28.59
C ILE A 550 5.50 20.22 -27.77
N ASN A 551 5.36 20.23 -26.47
CA ASN A 551 6.45 20.08 -25.52
C ASN A 551 6.15 18.91 -24.58
N PRO A 552 7.07 17.94 -24.39
CA PRO A 552 6.85 16.87 -23.43
C PRO A 552 7.23 17.35 -22.02
N ILE A 553 6.42 17.02 -21.03
CA ILE A 553 6.67 17.29 -19.61
C ILE A 553 6.65 15.95 -18.89
N LYS A 554 7.75 15.58 -18.23
CA LYS A 554 7.77 14.38 -17.38
C LYS A 554 6.88 14.65 -16.16
N VAL A 555 5.79 13.91 -16.05
CA VAL A 555 4.84 14.03 -14.94
C VAL A 555 4.92 12.85 -13.98
N ILE A 556 5.41 11.68 -14.41
CA ILE A 556 5.69 10.52 -13.55
C ILE A 556 7.09 10.02 -13.89
N ASP A 557 7.89 9.76 -12.87
CA ASP A 557 9.20 9.14 -13.00
C ASP A 557 9.12 7.72 -12.42
N SER A 558 9.48 6.69 -13.19
CA SER A 558 9.37 5.31 -12.71
C SER A 558 10.39 4.96 -11.64
N ASN A 559 11.55 5.63 -11.61
CA ASN A 559 12.50 5.50 -10.51
C ASN A 559 11.93 6.03 -9.20
N GLU A 560 10.90 6.88 -9.33
CA GLU A 560 10.18 7.41 -8.21
C GLU A 560 9.06 6.42 -7.72
N ILE A 561 8.64 5.39 -8.45
CA ILE A 561 7.56 4.52 -7.95
C ILE A 561 8.10 3.48 -6.94
N ARG A 562 7.52 3.42 -5.73
CA ARG A 562 7.81 2.39 -4.72
C ARG A 562 7.25 1.04 -5.17
N GLY A 563 7.90 -0.06 -4.84
CA GLY A 563 7.40 -1.41 -5.14
C GLY A 563 7.91 -2.01 -6.46
N PRO A 564 7.34 -3.14 -6.91
CA PRO A 564 7.83 -3.86 -8.08
C PRO A 564 7.67 -3.03 -9.36
N GLN A 565 8.77 -2.91 -10.10
CA GLN A 565 8.82 -2.25 -11.41
C GLN A 565 8.16 -3.15 -12.45
N GLY A 566 6.89 -2.89 -12.76
CA GLY A 566 6.05 -3.69 -13.63
C GLY A 566 5.23 -4.76 -12.89
N GLY A 567 4.36 -5.43 -13.65
CA GLY A 567 3.49 -6.49 -13.13
C GLY A 567 2.11 -6.47 -13.77
N TRP A 568 1.15 -7.09 -13.10
CA TRP A 568 -0.24 -7.22 -13.51
C TRP A 568 -1.15 -6.65 -12.43
N LEU A 569 -1.91 -5.61 -12.77
CA LEU A 569 -2.88 -4.98 -11.91
C LEU A 569 -4.17 -5.80 -11.85
N PHE A 570 -4.67 -6.05 -10.65
CA PHE A 570 -6.03 -6.52 -10.38
C PHE A 570 -6.56 -5.80 -9.13
N LEU A 571 -7.76 -5.20 -9.20
CA LEU A 571 -8.36 -4.39 -8.13
C LEU A 571 -7.39 -3.37 -7.50
N ASN A 572 -6.67 -2.59 -8.31
CA ASN A 572 -5.65 -1.65 -7.84
C ASN A 572 -4.60 -2.30 -6.92
N THR A 573 -4.16 -3.51 -7.24
CA THR A 573 -3.03 -4.17 -6.60
C THR A 573 -2.14 -4.76 -7.69
N ILE A 574 -0.83 -4.53 -7.61
CA ILE A 574 0.15 -5.06 -8.56
C ILE A 574 0.61 -6.45 -8.11
N TYR A 575 0.43 -7.41 -9.01
CA TYR A 575 0.94 -8.76 -8.91
C TYR A 575 2.16 -8.89 -9.81
N ASP A 576 3.22 -9.54 -9.34
CA ASP A 576 4.45 -9.77 -10.11
C ASP A 576 4.22 -10.62 -11.37
N THR A 577 3.22 -11.50 -11.37
CA THR A 577 2.87 -12.36 -12.51
C THR A 577 1.39 -12.29 -12.88
N LYS A 578 1.08 -12.54 -14.16
CA LYS A 578 -0.31 -12.61 -14.65
C LYS A 578 -1.09 -13.70 -13.93
N GLN A 579 -0.43 -14.83 -13.66
CA GLN A 579 -1.05 -15.99 -13.03
C GLN A 579 -1.54 -15.67 -11.61
N ARG A 580 -0.73 -14.94 -10.82
CA ARG A 580 -1.15 -14.51 -9.48
C ARG A 580 -2.32 -13.53 -9.51
N ALA A 581 -2.35 -12.62 -10.49
CA ALA A 581 -3.53 -11.76 -10.70
C ALA A 581 -4.77 -12.58 -11.09
N ILE A 582 -4.62 -13.63 -11.91
CA ILE A 582 -5.71 -14.54 -12.28
C ILE A 582 -6.21 -15.32 -11.05
N GLU A 583 -5.30 -15.82 -10.21
CA GLU A 583 -5.64 -16.50 -8.96
C GLU A 583 -6.40 -15.57 -8.00
N ALA A 584 -5.95 -14.32 -7.86
CA ALA A 584 -6.65 -13.31 -7.08
C ALA A 584 -8.07 -13.02 -7.63
N LEU A 585 -8.23 -12.95 -8.96
CA LEU A 585 -9.55 -12.84 -9.60
C LEU A 585 -10.45 -14.03 -9.27
N LYS A 586 -9.93 -15.26 -9.31
CA LYS A 586 -10.70 -16.47 -8.95
C LYS A 586 -11.15 -16.40 -7.49
N ILE A 587 -10.26 -16.01 -6.58
CA ILE A 587 -10.58 -15.81 -5.16
C ILE A 587 -11.68 -14.78 -5.00
N TYR A 588 -11.57 -13.64 -5.70
CA TYR A 588 -12.57 -12.60 -5.70
C TYR A 588 -13.93 -13.08 -6.23
N MET A 589 -13.97 -13.91 -7.28
CA MET A 589 -15.19 -14.53 -7.79
C MET A 589 -15.91 -15.41 -6.78
N VAL A 590 -15.14 -16.19 -6.00
CA VAL A 590 -15.71 -17.07 -4.97
C VAL A 590 -16.14 -16.28 -3.73
N LYS A 591 -15.39 -15.24 -3.36
CA LYS A 591 -15.67 -14.38 -2.18
C LYS A 591 -16.88 -13.47 -2.43
N TYR A 592 -17.05 -12.98 -3.66
CA TYR A 592 -18.09 -12.03 -4.06
C TYR A 592 -18.88 -12.53 -5.28
N PRO A 593 -19.55 -13.70 -5.18
CA PRO A 593 -20.27 -14.31 -6.30
C PRO A 593 -21.36 -13.38 -6.86
N GLU A 594 -21.91 -12.50 -6.03
CA GLU A 594 -22.93 -11.54 -6.43
C GLU A 594 -22.48 -10.47 -7.43
N LYS A 595 -21.15 -10.29 -7.60
CA LYS A 595 -20.60 -9.39 -8.62
C LYS A 595 -20.65 -10.00 -10.03
N PHE A 596 -20.94 -11.29 -10.15
CA PHE A 596 -20.90 -12.03 -11.42
C PHE A 596 -22.28 -12.63 -11.73
N LYS A 597 -23.01 -11.98 -12.63
CA LYS A 597 -24.41 -12.31 -12.96
C LYS A 597 -24.61 -13.73 -13.50
N GLU A 598 -23.56 -14.30 -14.07
CA GLU A 598 -23.51 -15.63 -14.67
C GLU A 598 -23.42 -16.74 -13.63
N ILE A 599 -23.04 -16.40 -12.39
CA ILE A 599 -23.06 -17.34 -11.27
C ILE A 599 -24.51 -17.58 -10.88
N LYS A 600 -24.94 -18.83 -11.00
CA LYS A 600 -26.25 -19.30 -10.57
C LYS A 600 -26.20 -19.58 -9.08
N VAL A 601 -27.28 -19.28 -8.37
CA VAL A 601 -27.39 -19.51 -6.92
C VAL A 601 -28.55 -20.46 -6.66
N LYS A 602 -28.31 -21.46 -5.83
CA LYS A 602 -29.29 -22.45 -5.39
C LYS A 602 -29.27 -22.53 -3.86
N LEU A 603 -30.44 -22.57 -3.25
CA LEU A 603 -30.60 -22.82 -1.82
C LEU A 603 -30.82 -24.31 -1.60
N VAL A 604 -30.02 -24.91 -0.72
CA VAL A 604 -30.05 -26.34 -0.41
C VAL A 604 -30.16 -26.52 1.10
N ASN A 605 -30.97 -27.48 1.56
CA ASN A 605 -30.97 -27.90 2.96
C ASN A 605 -30.37 -29.30 3.08
N GLY A 606 -29.23 -29.44 3.76
CA GLY A 606 -28.50 -30.72 3.85
C GLY A 606 -29.17 -31.81 4.71
N GLN A 607 -30.26 -31.51 5.42
CA GLN A 607 -30.93 -32.44 6.36
C GLN A 607 -32.41 -32.67 6.07
N SER A 608 -32.93 -32.10 4.98
CA SER A 608 -34.35 -32.14 4.64
C SER A 608 -34.54 -32.68 3.24
N ASP A 609 -35.57 -33.50 3.03
CA ASP A 609 -36.02 -33.91 1.69
C ASP A 609 -36.73 -32.77 0.93
N PHE A 610 -36.73 -31.55 1.52
CA PHE A 610 -37.29 -30.36 0.89
C PHE A 610 -36.47 -29.98 -0.35
N PRO A 611 -37.12 -29.78 -1.51
CA PRO A 611 -36.43 -29.56 -2.77
C PRO A 611 -35.62 -28.26 -2.75
N SER A 612 -34.44 -28.31 -3.38
CA SER A 612 -33.60 -27.12 -3.57
C SER A 612 -34.34 -26.02 -4.35
N ARG A 613 -34.00 -24.75 -4.08
CA ARG A 613 -34.60 -23.59 -4.75
C ARG A 613 -33.54 -22.79 -5.49
N ASP A 614 -33.67 -22.69 -6.81
CA ASP A 614 -32.87 -21.75 -7.59
C ASP A 614 -33.33 -20.31 -7.32
N ILE A 615 -32.39 -19.40 -7.12
CA ILE A 615 -32.65 -17.98 -6.91
C ILE A 615 -31.78 -17.14 -7.84
N GLU A 616 -32.25 -15.92 -8.12
CA GLU A 616 -31.48 -14.97 -8.92
C GLU A 616 -30.31 -14.40 -8.11
N ASN A 617 -29.18 -14.21 -8.78
CA ASN A 617 -28.01 -13.58 -8.19
C ASN A 617 -28.13 -12.05 -8.22
N LYS A 618 -28.93 -11.49 -7.30
CA LYS A 618 -29.26 -10.05 -7.21
C LYS A 618 -28.59 -9.32 -6.05
N GLY A 619 -27.56 -9.90 -5.43
CA GLY A 619 -26.88 -9.33 -4.26
C GLY A 619 -27.17 -10.07 -2.95
N LYS A 620 -26.37 -9.73 -1.94
CA LYS A 620 -26.39 -10.35 -0.62
C LYS A 620 -27.72 -10.16 0.11
N ASP A 621 -28.23 -8.93 0.18
CA ASP A 621 -29.49 -8.61 0.87
C ASP A 621 -30.71 -9.35 0.28
N TYR A 622 -30.76 -9.48 -1.05
CA TYR A 622 -31.80 -10.26 -1.72
C TYR A 622 -31.69 -11.74 -1.36
N SER A 623 -30.47 -12.28 -1.44
CA SER A 623 -30.19 -13.69 -1.15
C SER A 623 -30.53 -14.05 0.30
N ASP A 624 -30.16 -13.20 1.25
CA ASP A 624 -30.43 -13.43 2.68
C ASP A 624 -31.94 -13.44 2.97
N LYS A 625 -32.73 -12.58 2.31
CA LYS A 625 -34.20 -12.63 2.37
C LYS A 625 -34.77 -13.93 1.78
N GLN A 626 -34.19 -14.43 0.68
CA GLN A 626 -34.63 -15.70 0.08
C GLN A 626 -34.29 -16.91 0.97
N ILE A 627 -33.15 -16.88 1.67
CA ILE A 627 -32.78 -17.90 2.66
C ILE A 627 -33.84 -17.97 3.77
N GLU A 628 -34.24 -16.83 4.34
CA GLU A 628 -35.27 -16.81 5.39
C GLU A 628 -36.62 -17.34 4.92
N SER A 629 -37.03 -16.99 3.69
CA SER A 629 -38.24 -17.57 3.09
C SER A 629 -38.10 -19.08 2.93
N TYR A 630 -36.97 -19.57 2.40
CA TYR A 630 -36.71 -20.99 2.19
C TYR A 630 -36.71 -21.79 3.51
N ILE A 631 -36.17 -21.23 4.58
CA ILE A 631 -36.19 -21.83 5.93
C ILE A 631 -37.63 -21.98 6.43
N ASN A 632 -38.45 -20.93 6.30
CA ASN A 632 -39.87 -20.98 6.69
C ASN A 632 -40.64 -22.03 5.89
N ASP A 633 -40.41 -22.10 4.58
CA ASP A 633 -41.10 -23.07 3.71
C ASP A 633 -40.68 -24.52 4.06
N THR A 634 -39.41 -24.73 4.38
CA THR A 634 -38.90 -26.02 4.85
C THR A 634 -39.55 -26.43 6.18
N PHE A 635 -39.75 -25.47 7.10
CA PHE A 635 -40.42 -25.71 8.36
C PHE A 635 -41.89 -26.09 8.15
N ASP A 636 -42.59 -25.30 7.33
CA ASP A 636 -44.00 -25.49 7.04
C ASP A 636 -44.27 -26.83 6.36
N TYR A 637 -43.38 -27.25 5.46
CA TYR A 637 -43.45 -28.54 4.78
C TYR A 637 -43.37 -29.74 5.74
N LYS A 638 -42.48 -29.70 6.75
CA LYS A 638 -42.13 -30.88 7.55
C LYS A 638 -42.71 -30.90 8.98
N TYR A 639 -42.96 -29.74 9.60
CA TYR A 639 -43.22 -29.67 11.05
C TYR A 639 -44.54 -28.99 11.45
N LYS A 640 -45.03 -28.01 10.68
CA LYS A 640 -46.18 -27.17 11.07
C LYS A 640 -47.42 -27.94 11.52
N ASN A 641 -47.69 -29.09 10.92
CA ASN A 641 -48.92 -29.86 11.15
C ASN A 641 -48.85 -30.87 12.32
N ASN A 642 -47.70 -31.02 12.99
CA ASN A 642 -47.50 -32.06 14.01
C ASN A 642 -46.91 -31.53 15.36
N PRO A 643 -47.59 -30.63 16.10
CA PRO A 643 -47.14 -30.19 17.41
C PRO A 643 -47.55 -31.13 18.57
N MET A 644 -46.80 -31.09 19.68
CA MET A 644 -47.01 -31.84 20.94
C MET A 644 -47.01 -30.90 22.16
N GLU A 645 -47.72 -31.21 23.26
CA GLU A 645 -47.72 -30.41 24.51
C GLU A 645 -47.15 -31.18 25.73
N THR A 646 -46.16 -30.63 26.45
CA THR A 646 -45.43 -31.33 27.55
C THR A 646 -44.97 -30.42 28.71
N PHE A 647 -44.54 -30.97 29.85
CA PHE A 647 -43.86 -30.24 30.96
C PHE A 647 -42.33 -30.32 30.82
N THR A 648 -41.56 -29.28 31.14
CA THR A 648 -40.08 -29.29 31.05
C THR A 648 -39.38 -29.07 32.39
N ASP A 649 -38.32 -29.81 32.68
CA ASP A 649 -37.55 -29.69 33.93
C ASP A 649 -36.56 -28.52 33.97
N GLY A 650 -36.31 -27.83 32.85
CA GLY A 650 -35.28 -26.78 32.79
C GLY A 650 -33.93 -27.22 32.21
N PHE A 651 -33.80 -28.51 31.89
CA PHE A 651 -32.64 -29.17 31.28
C PHE A 651 -33.01 -29.83 29.93
N GLY A 652 -34.05 -29.33 29.26
CA GLY A 652 -34.52 -29.81 27.96
C GLY A 652 -35.18 -31.19 27.95
N ARG A 653 -35.44 -31.79 29.11
CA ARG A 653 -36.24 -33.02 29.21
C ARG A 653 -37.70 -32.67 29.35
N TYR A 654 -38.54 -33.44 28.66
CA TYR A 654 -39.98 -33.28 28.70
C TYR A 654 -40.66 -34.46 29.41
N PHE A 655 -41.75 -34.16 30.09
CA PHE A 655 -42.47 -35.10 30.94
C PHE A 655 -43.96 -34.93 30.71
N ASN A 656 -44.68 -36.06 30.76
CA ASN A 656 -46.13 -36.07 30.69
C ASN A 656 -46.77 -35.59 32.02
N THR A 657 -45.99 -35.52 33.10
CA THR A 657 -46.45 -35.10 34.44
C THR A 657 -45.50 -34.10 35.09
N LYS A 658 -46.09 -33.09 35.77
CA LYS A 658 -45.38 -32.08 36.56
C LYS A 658 -44.47 -32.66 37.65
N LYS A 659 -44.93 -33.71 38.33
CA LYS A 659 -44.15 -34.37 39.39
C LYS A 659 -42.81 -34.89 38.87
N SER A 660 -42.82 -35.56 37.72
CA SER A 660 -41.61 -36.11 37.12
C SER A 660 -40.64 -35.00 36.67
N ALA A 661 -41.16 -33.88 36.18
CA ALA A 661 -40.34 -32.73 35.82
C ALA A 661 -39.65 -32.09 37.04
N LEU A 662 -40.36 -31.94 38.16
CA LEU A 662 -39.80 -31.40 39.41
C LEU A 662 -38.75 -32.32 40.04
N GLU A 663 -38.98 -33.63 40.06
CA GLU A 663 -38.01 -34.60 40.56
C GLU A 663 -36.73 -34.61 39.69
N SER A 664 -36.86 -34.53 38.37
CA SER A 664 -35.72 -34.41 37.45
C SER A 664 -34.93 -33.12 37.68
N LEU A 665 -35.61 -31.98 37.83
CA LEU A 665 -34.98 -30.68 38.09
C LEU A 665 -34.13 -30.67 39.36
N ASN A 666 -34.69 -31.13 40.49
CA ASN A 666 -33.99 -31.12 41.78
C ASN A 666 -32.77 -32.05 41.77
N ASN A 667 -32.90 -33.24 41.19
CA ASN A 667 -31.80 -34.21 41.09
C ASN A 667 -30.65 -33.70 40.22
N ASN A 668 -30.95 -33.00 39.11
CA ASN A 668 -29.91 -32.41 38.26
C ASN A 668 -29.23 -31.20 38.92
N LEU A 669 -29.96 -30.41 39.72
CA LEU A 669 -29.40 -29.30 40.51
C LEU A 669 -28.41 -29.78 41.57
N GLU A 670 -28.78 -30.81 42.35
CA GLU A 670 -27.90 -31.38 43.38
C GLU A 670 -26.60 -31.96 42.81
N LYS A 671 -26.70 -32.61 41.64
CA LYS A 671 -25.56 -33.22 40.96
C LYS A 671 -24.77 -32.26 40.08
N SER A 672 -25.21 -31.01 39.95
CA SER A 672 -24.61 -30.03 39.03
C SER A 672 -24.52 -30.53 37.59
N ASN A 673 -25.54 -31.28 37.13
CA ASN A 673 -25.61 -31.85 35.78
C ASN A 673 -26.12 -30.79 34.77
N PHE A 674 -25.35 -29.74 34.55
CA PHE A 674 -25.72 -28.65 33.64
C PHE A 674 -25.41 -29.00 32.19
N GLU A 675 -26.32 -28.61 31.28
CA GLU A 675 -26.00 -28.61 29.85
C GLU A 675 -25.05 -27.45 29.57
N THR A 676 -23.97 -27.74 28.83
CA THR A 676 -22.99 -26.74 28.43
C THR A 676 -23.02 -26.56 26.92
N VAL A 677 -22.77 -25.34 26.49
CA VAL A 677 -22.58 -24.96 25.08
C VAL A 677 -21.23 -24.32 24.89
N TYR A 678 -20.72 -24.40 23.67
CA TYR A 678 -19.46 -23.82 23.27
C TYR A 678 -19.72 -22.48 22.57
N VAL A 679 -19.02 -21.44 23.00
CA VAL A 679 -19.10 -20.08 22.45
C VAL A 679 -17.72 -19.64 21.96
N PRO A 680 -17.60 -18.99 20.78
CA PRO A 680 -16.31 -18.53 20.29
C PRO A 680 -15.64 -17.49 21.20
N TYR A 681 -14.30 -17.39 21.14
CA TYR A 681 -13.51 -16.41 21.93
C TYR A 681 -13.64 -14.95 21.47
N ASN A 682 -14.07 -14.70 20.22
CA ASN A 682 -14.13 -13.37 19.61
C ASN A 682 -15.58 -12.98 19.29
N GLU A 683 -15.96 -11.73 19.56
CA GLU A 683 -17.32 -11.18 19.37
C GLU A 683 -17.73 -11.00 17.89
N ASN A 684 -16.76 -10.98 16.96
CA ASN A 684 -16.99 -10.88 15.52
C ASN A 684 -17.48 -12.21 14.92
N LEU A 685 -17.26 -13.32 15.62
CA LEU A 685 -17.99 -14.55 15.35
C LEU A 685 -19.39 -14.38 15.91
N LYS A 686 -20.43 -14.80 15.16
CA LYS A 686 -21.80 -14.78 15.69
C LYS A 686 -21.77 -15.48 17.05
N LYS A 687 -22.18 -14.78 18.12
CA LYS A 687 -22.33 -15.30 19.49
C LYS A 687 -23.48 -16.32 19.57
N ILE A 688 -23.51 -17.27 18.63
CA ILE A 688 -24.45 -18.36 18.57
C ILE A 688 -23.84 -19.48 19.41
N PRO A 689 -24.45 -19.83 20.55
CA PRO A 689 -23.96 -20.91 21.37
C PRO A 689 -24.21 -22.25 20.67
N LEU A 690 -23.18 -23.07 20.56
CA LEU A 690 -23.20 -24.34 19.82
C LEU A 690 -23.25 -25.53 20.77
N GLY A 691 -24.03 -26.54 20.42
CA GLY A 691 -24.34 -27.69 21.29
C GLY A 691 -23.15 -28.63 21.47
N GLU A 692 -22.38 -28.88 20.42
CA GLU A 692 -21.21 -29.75 20.48
C GLU A 692 -19.93 -29.01 20.11
N LYS A 693 -18.79 -29.43 20.70
CA LYS A 693 -17.48 -28.88 20.34
C LYS A 693 -17.18 -29.14 18.86
N ARG A 694 -17.66 -30.26 18.31
CA ARG A 694 -17.58 -30.58 16.89
C ARG A 694 -18.33 -29.58 16.02
N ASP A 695 -19.45 -29.03 16.48
CA ASP A 695 -20.19 -28.01 15.73
C ASP A 695 -19.44 -26.67 15.74
N LEU A 696 -18.81 -26.31 16.87
CA LEU A 696 -17.91 -25.15 16.93
C LEU A 696 -16.76 -25.32 15.95
N LEU A 697 -16.18 -26.53 15.91
CA LEU A 697 -15.17 -26.95 14.95
C LEU A 697 -15.71 -26.81 13.51
N GLU A 698 -16.72 -27.56 13.10
CA GLU A 698 -17.20 -27.56 11.70
C GLU A 698 -17.72 -26.20 11.23
N ALA A 699 -18.53 -25.51 12.05
CA ALA A 699 -19.15 -24.25 11.65
C ALA A 699 -18.15 -23.08 11.54
N ASN A 700 -17.04 -23.13 12.29
CA ASN A 700 -16.07 -22.02 12.33
C ASN A 700 -14.68 -22.39 11.85
N LYS A 701 -14.39 -23.67 11.55
CA LYS A 701 -13.05 -24.12 11.14
C LYS A 701 -12.52 -23.32 9.97
N TYR A 702 -13.33 -23.07 8.94
CA TYR A 702 -12.90 -22.26 7.80
C TYR A 702 -12.59 -20.80 8.20
N TYR A 703 -13.51 -20.15 8.92
CA TYR A 703 -13.30 -18.77 9.40
C TYR A 703 -12.08 -18.67 10.34
N ILE A 704 -11.87 -19.66 11.20
CA ILE A 704 -10.71 -19.75 12.07
C ILE A 704 -9.43 -19.98 11.26
N GLU A 705 -9.40 -20.92 10.32
CA GLU A 705 -8.20 -21.33 9.56
C GLU A 705 -7.75 -20.32 8.49
N LYS A 706 -8.68 -19.49 8.02
CA LYS A 706 -8.48 -18.60 6.87
C LYS A 706 -8.67 -17.12 7.18
N ILE A 707 -9.46 -16.76 8.19
CA ILE A 707 -9.75 -15.36 8.54
C ILE A 707 -9.11 -14.98 9.88
N LEU A 708 -9.25 -15.80 10.94
CA LEU A 708 -8.70 -15.45 12.26
C LEU A 708 -7.25 -15.88 12.47
N CYS A 709 -6.88 -17.05 11.94
CA CYS A 709 -5.51 -17.56 11.93
C CYS A 709 -4.73 -16.89 10.79
N GLU A 710 -4.75 -15.56 10.78
CA GLU A 710 -3.98 -14.73 9.87
C GLU A 710 -2.51 -15.14 9.93
N SER A 711 -1.86 -15.16 8.78
CA SER A 711 -0.45 -15.48 8.69
C SER A 711 0.33 -14.30 8.15
N LYS A 712 1.52 -14.09 8.68
CA LYS A 712 2.49 -13.13 8.15
C LYS A 712 3.90 -13.64 8.29
N GLU A 713 4.79 -13.08 7.49
CA GLU A 713 6.21 -13.38 7.52
C GLU A 713 6.91 -12.41 8.48
N VAL A 714 7.63 -12.93 9.46
CA VAL A 714 8.33 -12.10 10.47
C VAL A 714 9.76 -12.57 10.63
N LEU A 715 10.62 -11.68 11.11
CA LEU A 715 11.96 -12.08 11.53
C LEU A 715 11.89 -12.91 12.81
N SER A 716 12.58 -14.05 12.82
CA SER A 716 12.67 -14.93 13.97
C SER A 716 13.19 -14.23 15.24
N THR A 717 14.04 -13.20 15.08
CA THR A 717 14.58 -12.39 16.18
C THR A 717 13.55 -11.43 16.78
N ASP A 718 12.60 -10.92 15.98
CA ASP A 718 11.58 -10.00 16.45
C ASP A 718 10.55 -10.71 17.35
N LEU A 719 10.31 -12.00 17.09
CA LEU A 719 9.45 -12.85 17.93
C LEU A 719 10.00 -13.09 19.35
N ILE A 720 11.32 -13.02 19.52
CA ILE A 720 11.96 -13.13 20.84
C ILE A 720 11.71 -11.86 21.66
N ALA A 721 11.68 -10.70 20.99
CA ALA A 721 11.46 -9.40 21.61
C ALA A 721 9.97 -9.12 21.86
N ASN A 722 9.10 -9.47 20.91
CA ASN A 722 7.66 -9.23 20.99
C ASN A 722 6.84 -10.39 20.40
N PRO A 723 6.18 -11.20 21.24
CA PRO A 723 5.34 -12.31 20.78
C PRO A 723 3.92 -11.87 20.39
N VAL A 724 3.57 -10.59 20.43
CA VAL A 724 2.24 -10.09 20.04
C VAL A 724 2.15 -10.05 18.51
N TYR A 725 1.10 -10.66 17.96
CA TYR A 725 0.91 -10.76 16.52
C TYR A 725 0.66 -9.38 15.91
N ASP A 726 -0.22 -8.55 16.44
CA ASP A 726 -0.52 -7.26 15.77
C ASP A 726 0.65 -6.26 15.84
N GLU A 727 1.58 -6.45 16.79
CA GLU A 727 2.72 -5.55 17.00
C GLU A 727 3.99 -5.97 16.24
N SER A 728 4.01 -7.15 15.61
CA SER A 728 5.17 -7.58 14.81
C SER A 728 5.09 -7.08 13.37
N GLU A 729 6.19 -6.63 12.78
CA GLU A 729 6.20 -6.11 11.41
C GLU A 729 6.25 -7.27 10.39
N ASN A 730 5.45 -7.18 9.32
CA ASN A 730 5.49 -8.12 8.22
C ASN A 730 6.74 -7.85 7.37
N ASN A 731 7.70 -8.77 7.39
CA ASN A 731 8.96 -8.62 6.67
C ASN A 731 8.82 -9.21 5.27
N ILE A 732 8.85 -8.33 4.26
CA ILE A 732 9.04 -8.73 2.87
C ILE A 732 10.48 -9.21 2.73
N SER A 733 10.71 -10.25 1.93
CA SER A 733 12.05 -10.74 1.55
C SER A 733 12.87 -9.69 0.79
N VAL A 734 13.30 -8.62 1.47
CA VAL A 734 14.14 -7.55 0.96
C VAL A 734 15.41 -7.58 1.78
N SER A 735 16.49 -8.05 1.17
CA SER A 735 17.82 -7.92 1.74
C SER A 735 18.27 -6.47 1.58
N SER A 736 18.55 -5.79 2.68
CA SER A 736 19.06 -4.43 2.68
C SER A 736 20.53 -4.42 3.08
N ASP A 737 21.32 -3.67 2.32
CA ASP A 737 22.70 -3.37 2.69
C ASP A 737 22.74 -2.22 3.69
N PHE A 738 23.60 -2.32 4.69
CA PHE A 738 23.93 -1.23 5.60
C PHE A 738 25.44 -1.15 5.82
N TYR A 739 25.90 -0.03 6.36
CA TYR A 739 27.30 0.25 6.58
C TYR A 739 27.57 0.35 8.08
N GLN A 740 28.56 -0.39 8.54
CA GLN A 740 28.88 -0.54 9.94
C GLN A 740 30.29 -0.05 10.21
N VAL A 741 30.45 0.78 11.24
CA VAL A 741 31.74 1.29 11.71
C VAL A 741 31.88 1.10 13.23
N PHE A 742 33.08 0.74 13.67
CA PHE A 742 33.43 0.69 15.07
C PHE A 742 34.12 2.01 15.47
N PHE A 743 33.40 2.89 16.16
CA PHE A 743 33.88 4.22 16.50
C PHE A 743 33.85 4.45 18.02
N LYS A 744 35.02 4.79 18.60
CA LYS A 744 35.20 5.04 20.05
C LYS A 744 34.60 3.96 20.97
N GLY A 745 34.84 2.69 20.64
CA GLY A 745 34.40 1.55 21.45
C GLY A 745 32.94 1.12 21.25
N LYS A 746 32.22 1.71 20.29
CA LYS A 746 30.84 1.36 19.97
C LYS A 746 30.71 0.97 18.49
N LEU A 747 29.93 -0.07 18.24
CA LEU A 747 29.50 -0.44 16.90
C LEU A 747 28.32 0.46 16.49
N ARG A 748 28.42 1.08 15.32
CA ARG A 748 27.48 2.07 14.79
C ARG A 748 27.04 1.61 13.39
N ASN A 749 25.75 1.74 13.08
CA ASN A 749 25.17 1.27 11.82
C ASN A 749 24.57 2.45 11.05
N PHE A 750 24.69 2.45 9.72
CA PHE A 750 24.26 3.53 8.84
C PHE A 750 23.64 2.98 7.57
N ARG A 751 22.67 3.70 6.99
CA ARG A 751 22.01 3.27 5.73
C ARG A 751 22.96 3.38 4.55
N THR A 752 23.72 4.47 4.46
CA THR A 752 24.67 4.71 3.36
C THR A 752 26.11 4.82 3.84
N TYR A 753 27.05 4.63 2.90
CA TYR A 753 28.47 4.83 3.16
C TYR A 753 28.79 6.29 3.50
N GLU A 754 28.14 7.24 2.83
CA GLU A 754 28.38 8.68 3.07
C GLU A 754 27.88 9.10 4.45
N ASP A 755 26.76 8.56 4.95
CA ASP A 755 26.29 8.82 6.32
C ASP A 755 27.31 8.37 7.37
N ALA A 756 27.84 7.15 7.21
CA ALA A 756 28.89 6.63 8.09
C ALA A 756 30.15 7.53 8.03
N LYS A 757 30.53 7.98 6.83
CA LYS A 757 31.67 8.87 6.62
C LYS A 757 31.45 10.24 7.29
N TYR A 758 30.29 10.86 7.08
CA TYR A 758 29.93 12.14 7.72
C TYR A 758 29.90 12.01 9.23
N PHE A 759 29.34 10.94 9.77
CA PHE A 759 29.33 10.68 11.21
C PHE A 759 30.75 10.62 11.78
N ILE A 760 31.65 9.86 11.16
CA ILE A 760 33.03 9.72 11.62
C ILE A 760 33.74 11.08 11.59
N ILE A 761 33.58 11.84 10.51
CA ILE A 761 34.21 13.16 10.34
C ILE A 761 33.68 14.14 11.40
N ARG A 762 32.36 14.28 11.54
CA ARG A 762 31.72 15.21 12.49
C ARG A 762 32.03 14.88 13.94
N ASN A 763 32.15 13.61 14.28
CA ASN A 763 32.42 13.15 15.65
C ASN A 763 33.92 12.95 15.94
N SER A 764 34.77 13.16 14.95
CA SER A 764 36.21 13.28 15.13
C SER A 764 36.53 14.64 15.75
N LYS A 765 37.56 14.68 16.59
CA LYS A 765 38.03 15.94 17.19
C LYS A 765 38.78 16.72 16.10
N ILE A 766 38.04 17.54 15.36
CA ILE A 766 38.58 18.43 14.35
C ILE A 766 38.43 19.85 14.89
N ASP A 767 39.55 20.54 15.14
CA ASP A 767 39.51 21.95 15.52
C ASP A 767 39.81 22.79 14.28
N SER A 768 38.95 23.76 13.98
CA SER A 768 39.16 24.71 12.88
C SER A 768 39.65 26.06 13.39
N GLY A 769 40.42 26.75 12.55
CA GLY A 769 40.96 28.07 12.86
C GLY A 769 41.31 28.84 11.60
N ILE A 770 41.66 30.11 11.78
CA ILE A 770 42.25 30.94 10.74
C ILE A 770 43.76 30.94 11.01
N TYR A 771 44.58 30.71 10.00
CA TYR A 771 46.01 30.91 10.16
C TYR A 771 46.24 32.38 10.54
N ASN A 772 46.83 32.58 11.72
CA ASN A 772 47.45 33.82 12.20
C ASN A 772 46.65 34.70 13.19
N SER A 773 47.13 34.70 14.44
CA SER A 773 47.37 35.96 15.17
C SER A 773 48.72 36.03 15.90
N GLU A 774 49.51 34.93 16.00
CA GLU A 774 50.73 34.90 16.85
C GLU A 774 51.96 34.16 16.26
N LYS A 775 51.97 33.71 14.99
CA LYS A 775 53.13 33.01 14.35
C LYS A 775 53.67 31.76 15.08
N ASN A 776 52.80 30.95 15.67
CA ASN A 776 53.24 29.79 16.48
C ASN A 776 53.36 28.46 15.71
N PHE A 777 52.99 28.38 14.43
CA PHE A 777 52.93 27.13 13.66
C PHE A 777 54.29 26.67 13.13
N VAL A 778 54.51 25.35 13.11
CA VAL A 778 55.76 24.74 12.62
C VAL A 778 55.51 23.63 11.61
N THR A 779 56.41 23.41 10.65
CA THR A 779 56.33 22.33 9.66
C THR A 779 57.43 21.31 9.91
N TYR A 780 57.08 20.03 9.89
CA TYR A 780 58.03 18.92 9.99
C TYR A 780 57.63 17.81 9.01
N LYS A 781 58.54 17.50 8.07
CA LYS A 781 58.36 16.48 7.00
C LYS A 781 57.04 16.62 6.22
N GLY A 782 56.69 17.86 5.86
CA GLY A 782 55.49 18.14 5.06
C GLY A 782 54.17 18.11 5.84
N ASN A 783 54.19 17.96 7.17
CA ASN A 783 53.03 18.14 8.04
C ASN A 783 53.19 19.44 8.84
N ILE A 784 52.12 20.18 9.04
CA ILE A 784 52.12 21.43 9.82
C ILE A 784 51.59 21.11 11.23
N PHE A 785 52.14 21.74 12.28
CA PHE A 785 51.79 21.56 13.69
C PHE A 785 51.53 22.91 14.36
N LYS A 786 50.62 22.92 15.36
CA LYS A 786 50.14 24.15 16.02
C LYS A 786 51.24 24.96 16.68
N ASP A 787 52.14 24.26 17.36
CA ASP A 787 53.32 24.77 18.04
C ASP A 787 54.31 23.63 18.26
N ILE A 788 55.45 23.95 18.85
CA ILE A 788 56.51 22.99 19.15
C ILE A 788 56.05 21.91 20.14
N SER A 789 55.15 22.25 21.07
CA SER A 789 54.63 21.31 22.08
C SER A 789 53.73 20.25 21.44
N ASN A 790 52.91 20.65 20.45
CA ASN A 790 52.08 19.74 19.66
C ASN A 790 52.93 18.81 18.79
N LEU A 791 54.00 19.31 18.15
CA LEU A 791 54.97 18.49 17.44
C LEU A 791 55.64 17.47 18.38
N GLU A 792 56.11 17.90 19.55
CA GLU A 792 56.74 17.03 20.54
C GLU A 792 55.78 15.94 21.05
N SER A 793 54.51 16.28 21.29
CA SER A 793 53.46 15.30 21.64
C SER A 793 53.26 14.25 20.53
N TYR A 794 53.27 14.68 19.26
CA TYR A 794 53.17 13.78 18.11
C TYR A 794 54.39 12.85 17.99
N ILE A 795 55.60 13.38 18.15
CA ILE A 795 56.85 12.62 18.12
C ILE A 795 56.95 11.66 19.31
N SER A 796 56.57 12.10 20.51
CA SER A 796 56.60 11.28 21.73
C SER A 796 55.89 9.94 21.56
N LYS A 797 54.78 9.91 20.80
CA LYS A 797 53.98 8.71 20.52
C LYS A 797 54.68 7.73 19.58
N GLN A 798 55.69 8.18 18.84
CA GLN A 798 56.46 7.39 17.87
C GLN A 798 57.82 6.93 18.40
N ILE A 799 58.29 7.50 19.51
CA ILE A 799 59.53 7.08 20.15
C ILE A 799 59.32 5.72 20.81
N ILE A 800 60.07 4.72 20.36
CA ILE A 800 60.10 3.40 20.97
C ILE A 800 61.31 3.33 21.90
N LYS A 801 61.09 3.05 23.18
CA LYS A 801 62.16 2.77 24.14
C LYS A 801 62.64 1.33 23.91
N VAL A 802 63.93 1.15 23.64
CA VAL A 802 64.55 -0.13 23.25
C VAL A 802 65.45 -0.66 24.35
#